data_AF-A0A1C2GHT6-F1
#
_entry.id   AF-A0A1C2GHT6-F1
#
_cell.length_a   1.000
_cell.length_b   1.000
_cell.length_c   1.000
_cell.angle_alpha   90.00
_cell.angle_beta   90.00
_cell.angle_gamma   90.00
#
_symmetry.space_group_name_H-M   'P 1'
#
loop_
_entity.id
_entity.type
_entity.pdbx_description
1 polymer ?
#
loop_
_entity_poly.entity_id
_entity_poly.type
_entity_poly.pdbx_seq_one_letter_code
_entity_poly.pdbx_strand_id
1 'polypeptide(L)'
;MKKLYSLSFLLLIMFVFGAGNAFSQDLVTDAIKKEHLTDLSKTLNTTYQEKHKRALELAKQKGWPVFKTAPQGVVLVLDGVNELGFPVYLKTNDNVIAAATTRTNTVQPGGALNLNLDGSTAGLVNKLAIWDGSTVYAAHQEFAGKNIVNKDNSTAAVIDHSTHVAGTMIAKGVYAPAKGMSFGATSLLSYDFNNELSEIAAAASGLLISNHSYGYTFGWNYTGTRWEWYGLPGDSEDYNFGQYNSTSIALDQTAVAAPLYLMVFAAGNARGYNGPAVGSTYYGYTSRTDQTIVNKGPRPANLSSQLTYDNLDSHAVAKNVLTVGAVNQLPNGPSGSSSVQMSSFSSWGPTDDGRVKPDICGMGVNVLSSITTATNAYGVLSGTSMATPNVSGSLYLLQEYYTKKYASFMNASTLKGLVCHTALDAGNPGPDYVYGWGLLDMGAAAQAITDNGTKSMIAEKTLTQGQTQTYNVVASGNGALMATICWTDPAGTANAVGVINDRTPKLVNDLDIRITDGTTTFKPWVLDPNSPSTNATTGDNTRDNVEQVYVQGTIPGKAYTITVTHKGTLTFTSQPYSLIVTGIGGSVYCASAPASNADSKITNVTLADLNYTSPTGCTTYTNNTSMVASLEQGKTYALSISLGTCGSNFNKIVKAYIDWNGNGTFDSNELVATSGVYAANGVFTTNITVPTTVTPGNLSAMRLVLSETTDPATISACGSYAKGETQDYTVKFLQASIDAGVIAVNSPAVSGTCASATSPVSVKIKNFGTTTLSNIPVTVTITPTAGGAVTTLNEVYAGPLTAGSQADFQLSGTFNAVAGASYSVTAASNLSTDLNSTNNQVTANEVINTVPVISSALASYCTDLKLYNLSGTANGTIFWYKNIGDALPFTAGASVNTTVAPVNNVYYAGVNDFSGTIGPPTKNTFTAGGYNQYTPAVYISTKVPILIQSAKLYIGNPGTIVFSVTNSSGITVSTTTLNVTATRTVAAAGDQPDDPNDQGKVYQLNLALPTAGTYSINVSYPDAATIYRNNGGVTGYPFTLNGIFSITGNSATSATNPSDTTYYRNFYYFFYNMQVKSLDCVGGPRIAVNFAKPAITLNGTKLTSNFTSNNQWYLNGILIPGATSQTYTPLVSGIYRVDVTTVSGCVSKSDDFSFVLPATSTGDGSDISLAVFPVPASTQLHIAFVATKSEPLTLMIKNAIGQSVFSSTQQLPQGPFNTIVNVANLPDGVYFLQLKIDDKTYVRRITVLK
;
A
#
# COMPACT_ATOMS: atom_id res chain seq x y z
N MET A 1 -53.81 47.84 -4.63
CA MET A 1 -54.05 48.49 -3.32
C MET A 1 -53.22 47.73 -2.30
N LYS A 2 -52.17 48.30 -1.67
CA LYS A 2 -52.20 48.98 -0.34
C LYS A 2 -53.06 48.23 0.70
N LYS A 3 -52.67 47.97 1.96
CA LYS A 3 -51.41 47.98 2.76
C LYS A 3 -51.83 47.82 4.26
N LEU A 4 -50.99 47.19 5.10
CA LEU A 4 -50.83 47.37 6.59
C LEU A 4 -51.78 46.74 7.67
N TYR A 5 -51.15 45.90 8.55
CA TYR A 5 -51.02 45.97 10.05
C TYR A 5 -52.26 45.68 10.95
N SER A 6 -52.17 45.27 12.24
CA SER A 6 -51.13 44.72 13.18
C SER A 6 -51.90 44.13 14.41
N LEU A 7 -51.58 42.96 15.01
CA LEU A 7 -50.49 42.55 15.92
C LEU A 7 -50.59 43.02 17.40
N SER A 8 -50.23 42.13 18.34
CA SER A 8 -49.89 42.33 19.78
C SER A 8 -51.04 42.34 20.80
N PHE A 9 -50.92 41.87 22.06
CA PHE A 9 -49.75 41.47 22.91
C PHE A 9 -50.24 40.44 23.99
N LEU A 10 -49.53 39.34 24.31
CA LEU A 10 -48.60 39.14 25.48
C LEU A 10 -49.18 39.44 26.88
N LEU A 11 -48.81 38.81 28.01
CA LEU A 11 -48.05 37.58 28.38
C LEU A 11 -48.11 37.46 29.93
N LEU A 12 -48.03 36.25 30.52
CA LEU A 12 -47.35 35.87 31.79
C LEU A 12 -47.91 34.49 32.26
N ILE A 13 -47.23 33.54 32.90
CA ILE A 13 -45.83 33.09 33.05
C ILE A 13 -45.83 32.06 34.21
N MET A 14 -45.23 30.87 33.99
CA MET A 14 -44.38 30.08 34.92
C MET A 14 -44.94 29.54 36.27
N PHE A 15 -44.47 28.43 36.87
CA PHE A 15 -43.40 27.44 36.60
C PHE A 15 -43.75 26.09 37.33
N VAL A 16 -43.55 24.88 36.75
CA VAL A 16 -42.35 23.97 36.82
C VAL A 16 -42.16 23.33 38.22
N PHE A 17 -41.86 22.02 38.43
CA PHE A 17 -41.05 21.01 37.68
C PHE A 17 -41.57 19.55 37.87
N GLY A 18 -41.01 18.57 37.13
CA GLY A 18 -41.12 17.11 37.37
C GLY A 18 -40.77 16.28 36.11
N ALA A 19 -39.57 15.70 36.03
CA ALA A 19 -38.98 15.25 34.75
C ALA A 19 -38.95 13.72 34.50
N GLY A 20 -39.02 13.34 33.23
CA GLY A 20 -38.71 12.00 32.70
C GLY A 20 -38.36 12.11 31.22
N ASN A 21 -37.10 11.83 30.85
CA ASN A 21 -36.57 12.13 29.50
C ASN A 21 -36.92 11.04 28.48
N ALA A 22 -37.57 11.42 27.39
CA ALA A 22 -37.59 10.68 26.14
C ALA A 22 -36.87 11.49 25.06
N PHE A 23 -35.68 11.05 24.64
CA PHE A 23 -34.95 11.66 23.53
C PHE A 23 -35.29 10.95 22.22
N SER A 24 -36.29 11.48 21.50
CA SER A 24 -36.30 11.39 20.03
C SER A 24 -35.34 12.46 19.52
N GLN A 25 -34.37 12.09 18.68
CA GLN A 25 -33.57 13.07 17.93
C GLN A 25 -34.11 13.17 16.51
N ASP A 26 -34.86 14.23 16.26
CA ASP A 26 -35.30 14.57 14.91
C ASP A 26 -34.13 15.06 14.05
N LEU A 27 -34.13 14.63 12.78
CA LEU A 27 -33.16 15.07 11.77
C LEU A 27 -33.39 16.54 11.38
N VAL A 28 -32.30 17.23 11.06
CA VAL A 28 -32.25 18.68 10.84
C VAL A 28 -33.23 19.16 9.75
N THR A 29 -34.29 19.86 10.15
CA THR A 29 -35.37 20.37 9.26
C THR A 29 -35.13 21.78 8.71
N ASP A 30 -34.10 22.47 9.20
CA ASP A 30 -33.78 23.85 8.86
C ASP A 30 -33.01 23.93 7.54
N ALA A 31 -33.57 24.64 6.54
CA ALA A 31 -33.00 24.74 5.20
C ALA A 31 -31.60 25.41 5.19
N ILE A 32 -31.37 26.41 6.04
CA ILE A 32 -30.07 27.08 6.16
C ILE A 32 -29.07 26.12 6.80
N LYS A 33 -29.49 25.33 7.79
CA LYS A 33 -28.63 24.28 8.36
C LYS A 33 -28.38 23.14 7.36
N LYS A 34 -29.34 22.81 6.49
CA LYS A 34 -29.15 21.80 5.43
C LYS A 34 -28.19 22.29 4.36
N GLU A 35 -28.29 23.55 3.95
CA GLU A 35 -27.33 24.21 3.05
C GLU A 35 -25.94 24.29 3.70
N HIS A 36 -25.86 24.75 4.95
CA HIS A 36 -24.61 24.82 5.72
C HIS A 36 -23.97 23.44 5.96
N LEU A 37 -24.75 22.39 6.19
CA LEU A 37 -24.25 21.01 6.28
C LEU A 37 -23.82 20.47 4.90
N THR A 38 -24.45 20.92 3.82
CA THR A 38 -24.07 20.57 2.44
C THR A 38 -22.72 21.21 2.08
N ASP A 39 -22.58 22.50 2.35
CA ASP A 39 -21.32 23.23 2.18
C ASP A 39 -20.24 22.69 3.13
N LEU A 40 -20.55 22.42 4.40
CA LEU A 40 -19.61 21.82 5.34
C LEU A 40 -19.16 20.43 4.86
N SER A 41 -20.05 19.58 4.32
CA SER A 41 -19.66 18.30 3.71
C SER A 41 -18.72 18.49 2.53
N LYS A 42 -19.00 19.47 1.65
CA LYS A 42 -18.16 19.82 0.50
C LYS A 42 -16.79 20.32 0.94
N THR A 43 -16.73 21.24 1.90
CA THR A 43 -15.50 21.74 2.53
C THR A 43 -14.73 20.64 3.24
N LEU A 44 -15.39 19.74 3.98
CA LEU A 44 -14.74 18.62 4.66
C LEU A 44 -14.15 17.60 3.68
N ASN A 45 -14.84 17.30 2.57
CA ASN A 45 -14.31 16.42 1.52
C ASN A 45 -13.09 17.04 0.82
N THR A 46 -13.14 18.33 0.45
CA THR A 46 -11.97 19.05 -0.09
C THR A 46 -10.83 19.09 0.92
N THR A 47 -11.12 19.37 2.20
CA THR A 47 -10.12 19.39 3.28
C THR A 47 -9.50 18.00 3.52
N TYR A 48 -10.29 16.93 3.41
CA TYR A 48 -9.79 15.54 3.51
C TYR A 48 -8.90 15.20 2.31
N GLN A 49 -9.32 15.52 1.08
CA GLN A 49 -8.51 15.33 -0.13
C GLN A 49 -7.16 16.05 -0.02
N GLU A 50 -7.14 17.32 0.43
CA GLU A 50 -5.92 18.09 0.64
C GLU A 50 -5.04 17.53 1.77
N LYS A 51 -5.63 17.14 2.91
CA LYS A 51 -4.89 16.54 4.04
C LYS A 51 -4.32 15.16 3.69
N HIS A 52 -5.07 14.33 2.97
CA HIS A 52 -4.63 13.01 2.52
C HIS A 52 -3.51 13.15 1.47
N LYS A 53 -3.69 14.03 0.48
CA LYS A 53 -2.64 14.35 -0.51
C LYS A 53 -1.37 14.84 0.17
N ARG A 54 -1.48 15.78 1.12
CA ARG A 54 -0.36 16.29 1.91
C ARG A 54 0.26 15.23 2.83
N ALA A 55 -0.53 14.27 3.32
CA ALA A 55 -0.01 13.13 4.05
C ALA A 55 0.82 12.21 3.15
N LEU A 56 0.34 11.89 1.94
CA LEU A 56 1.08 11.10 0.95
C LEU A 56 2.38 11.79 0.48
N GLU A 57 2.36 13.11 0.34
CA GLU A 57 3.54 13.94 0.07
C GLU A 57 4.54 13.88 1.24
N LEU A 58 4.07 14.10 2.47
CA LEU A 58 4.88 13.95 3.68
C LEU A 58 5.34 12.49 3.91
N ALA A 59 4.62 11.50 3.40
CA ALA A 59 5.01 10.09 3.46
C ALA A 59 6.30 9.84 2.68
N LYS A 60 6.30 10.28 1.42
CA LYS A 60 7.45 10.24 0.52
C LYS A 60 8.62 11.04 1.09
N GLN A 61 8.36 12.17 1.75
CA GLN A 61 9.39 13.04 2.31
C GLN A 61 9.99 12.58 3.65
N LYS A 62 9.19 11.93 4.52
CA LYS A 62 9.58 11.54 5.89
C LYS A 62 9.94 10.06 6.03
N GLY A 63 9.95 9.31 4.93
CA GLY A 63 10.10 7.85 4.97
C GLY A 63 8.97 7.15 5.72
N TRP A 64 7.80 7.78 5.85
CA TRP A 64 6.64 7.11 6.42
C TRP A 64 6.08 6.16 5.36
N PRO A 65 6.09 4.84 5.58
CA PRO A 65 5.37 3.94 4.70
C PRO A 65 3.93 4.42 4.46
N VAL A 66 3.53 4.57 3.20
CA VAL A 66 2.11 4.65 2.86
C VAL A 66 1.43 3.32 3.19
N PHE A 67 2.21 2.22 3.15
CA PHE A 67 1.88 0.85 3.53
C PHE A 67 2.99 0.23 4.38
N LYS A 68 2.71 -0.19 5.63
CA LYS A 68 3.61 -1.09 6.39
C LYS A 68 2.88 -2.21 7.09
N THR A 69 3.43 -3.42 7.03
CA THR A 69 2.93 -4.56 7.80
C THR A 69 3.64 -4.66 9.15
N ALA A 70 2.91 -4.46 10.24
CA ALA A 70 3.31 -4.71 11.61
C ALA A 70 3.11 -6.22 11.97
N PRO A 71 3.60 -6.69 13.14
CA PRO A 71 3.46 -8.10 13.53
C PRO A 71 2.01 -8.60 13.50
N GLN A 72 1.81 -9.90 13.25
CA GLN A 72 0.49 -10.54 13.08
C GLN A 72 -0.26 -10.17 11.78
N GLY A 73 0.44 -9.64 10.77
CA GLY A 73 -0.12 -9.38 9.44
C GLY A 73 -0.86 -8.04 9.29
N VAL A 74 -0.92 -7.26 10.36
CA VAL A 74 -1.43 -5.89 10.43
C VAL A 74 -0.80 -4.99 9.36
N VAL A 75 -1.43 -4.69 8.21
CA VAL A 75 -0.98 -3.57 7.37
C VAL A 75 -1.34 -2.24 8.07
N LEU A 76 -0.76 -1.12 7.64
CA LEU A 76 -1.00 0.23 8.18
C LEU A 76 -0.92 1.21 6.99
N VAL A 77 -2.05 1.86 6.66
CA VAL A 77 -2.21 2.90 5.63
C VAL A 77 -1.78 4.25 6.19
N LEU A 78 -1.19 5.14 5.40
CA LEU A 78 -1.15 6.56 5.75
C LEU A 78 -2.41 7.29 5.25
N ASP A 79 -3.21 7.79 6.19
CA ASP A 79 -4.50 8.45 5.95
C ASP A 79 -4.39 9.98 5.97
N GLY A 80 -3.58 10.51 6.90
CA GLY A 80 -3.52 11.94 7.15
C GLY A 80 -2.24 12.35 7.86
N VAL A 81 -2.18 13.65 8.17
CA VAL A 81 -1.23 14.22 9.13
C VAL A 81 -1.99 15.05 10.13
N ASN A 82 -1.57 14.97 11.39
CA ASN A 82 -2.18 15.78 12.45
C ASN A 82 -1.62 17.21 12.42
N GLU A 83 -2.18 18.07 13.27
CA GLU A 83 -1.84 19.51 13.33
C GLU A 83 -0.38 19.82 13.69
N LEU A 84 0.38 18.80 14.14
CA LEU A 84 1.81 18.89 14.46
C LEU A 84 2.72 18.27 13.38
N GLY A 85 2.17 17.86 12.24
CA GLY A 85 2.95 17.34 11.11
C GLY A 85 3.53 15.94 11.34
N PHE A 86 2.90 15.12 12.18
CA PHE A 86 3.20 13.69 12.37
C PHE A 86 2.24 12.82 11.55
N PRO A 87 2.65 11.58 11.18
CA PRO A 87 1.84 10.72 10.35
C PRO A 87 0.65 10.17 11.13
N VAL A 88 -0.56 10.41 10.63
CA VAL A 88 -1.75 9.68 11.06
C VAL A 88 -1.88 8.48 10.13
N TYR A 89 -1.36 7.34 10.59
CA TYR A 89 -1.64 6.07 9.96
C TYR A 89 -3.03 5.59 10.37
N LEU A 90 -3.89 5.30 9.40
CA LEU A 90 -4.96 4.33 9.65
C LEU A 90 -4.31 2.96 9.82
N LYS A 91 -4.64 2.28 10.91
CA LYS A 91 -4.32 0.86 11.04
C LYS A 91 -5.17 0.07 10.05
N THR A 92 -4.56 -0.88 9.34
CA THR A 92 -5.26 -1.68 8.35
C THR A 92 -4.72 -3.10 8.20
N ASN A 93 -5.10 -4.05 9.04
CA ASN A 93 -4.90 -5.45 8.71
C ASN A 93 -5.44 -5.90 7.32
N ASP A 94 -6.53 -5.42 6.67
CA ASP A 94 -7.91 -5.18 7.15
C ASP A 94 -8.95 -5.13 6.02
N ASN A 95 -10.22 -5.40 6.37
CA ASN A 95 -11.39 -5.17 5.51
C ASN A 95 -11.55 -3.72 5.04
N VAL A 96 -11.21 -2.70 5.83
CA VAL A 96 -11.38 -1.30 5.36
C VAL A 96 -10.52 -0.96 4.13
N ILE A 97 -9.41 -1.68 3.88
CA ILE A 97 -8.68 -1.62 2.61
C ILE A 97 -9.48 -2.23 1.48
N ALA A 98 -10.13 -3.38 1.71
CA ALA A 98 -10.95 -4.03 0.70
C ALA A 98 -12.12 -3.11 0.30
N ALA A 99 -12.70 -2.41 1.28
CA ALA A 99 -13.69 -1.36 1.06
C ALA A 99 -13.13 -0.14 0.31
N ALA A 100 -11.87 0.26 0.51
CA ALA A 100 -11.25 1.33 -0.26
C ALA A 100 -10.90 0.90 -1.71
N THR A 101 -10.34 -0.30 -1.86
CA THR A 101 -9.94 -0.92 -3.15
C THR A 101 -11.12 -1.01 -4.11
N THR A 102 -12.29 -1.39 -3.59
CA THR A 102 -13.54 -1.48 -4.37
C THR A 102 -14.43 -0.22 -4.27
N ARG A 103 -13.91 0.85 -3.66
CA ARG A 103 -14.60 2.13 -3.38
C ARG A 103 -15.90 2.01 -2.57
N THR A 104 -16.18 0.87 -1.93
CA THR A 104 -17.29 0.64 -0.98
C THR A 104 -17.30 1.66 0.17
N ASN A 105 -16.12 2.10 0.61
CA ASN A 105 -16.00 3.17 1.61
C ASN A 105 -16.66 4.50 1.18
N THR A 106 -16.84 4.75 -0.13
CA THR A 106 -17.50 5.96 -0.63
C THR A 106 -19.01 5.99 -0.40
N VAL A 107 -19.64 4.82 -0.24
CA VAL A 107 -21.10 4.68 0.00
C VAL A 107 -21.45 4.40 1.46
N GLN A 108 -20.49 3.91 2.26
CA GLN A 108 -20.63 3.71 3.70
C GLN A 108 -20.87 5.03 4.46
N PRO A 109 -21.31 5.01 5.74
CA PRO A 109 -21.45 6.20 6.56
C PRO A 109 -20.17 7.04 6.63
N GLY A 110 -20.31 8.34 6.36
CA GLY A 110 -19.19 9.28 6.21
C GLY A 110 -18.43 9.20 4.88
N GLY A 111 -18.83 8.32 3.96
CA GLY A 111 -18.25 8.20 2.62
C GLY A 111 -18.57 9.38 1.70
N ALA A 112 -17.74 9.59 0.67
CA ALA A 112 -17.80 10.77 -0.21
C ALA A 112 -19.14 10.99 -0.95
N LEU A 113 -19.96 9.96 -1.14
CA LEU A 113 -21.29 10.09 -1.75
C LEU A 113 -22.40 10.37 -0.72
N ASN A 114 -22.09 10.43 0.58
CA ASN A 114 -23.01 10.71 1.69
C ASN A 114 -24.27 9.80 1.74
N LEU A 115 -24.20 8.60 1.16
CA LEU A 115 -25.35 7.67 1.08
C LEU A 115 -25.65 6.93 2.40
N ASN A 116 -24.65 6.83 3.28
CA ASN A 116 -24.74 6.21 4.61
C ASN A 116 -25.34 4.78 4.57
N LEU A 117 -24.72 3.91 3.77
CA LEU A 117 -25.13 2.52 3.58
C LEU A 117 -24.31 1.56 4.44
N ASP A 118 -24.97 0.74 5.26
CA ASP A 118 -24.32 -0.26 6.11
C ASP A 118 -24.97 -1.65 6.02
N GLY A 119 -26.08 -1.78 5.29
CA GLY A 119 -26.85 -3.02 5.18
C GLY A 119 -27.84 -3.27 6.32
N SER A 120 -28.08 -2.30 7.20
CA SER A 120 -28.99 -2.43 8.36
C SER A 120 -30.48 -2.31 8.00
N THR A 121 -30.83 -1.86 6.79
CA THR A 121 -32.23 -1.66 6.37
C THR A 121 -33.07 -2.94 6.50
N ALA A 122 -34.21 -2.82 7.20
CA ALA A 122 -35.05 -3.95 7.60
C ALA A 122 -35.51 -4.87 6.44
N GLY A 123 -35.69 -4.31 5.22
CA GLY A 123 -36.07 -5.08 4.03
C GLY A 123 -35.01 -6.07 3.52
N LEU A 124 -33.77 -6.01 4.03
CA LEU A 124 -32.67 -6.89 3.66
C LEU A 124 -32.49 -8.08 4.64
N VAL A 125 -33.10 -8.07 5.83
CA VAL A 125 -32.88 -9.12 6.85
C VAL A 125 -33.20 -10.52 6.29
N ASN A 126 -32.30 -11.47 6.57
CA ASN A 126 -32.25 -12.85 6.08
C ASN A 126 -32.06 -13.04 4.56
N LYS A 127 -31.62 -12.01 3.81
CA LYS A 127 -31.43 -12.09 2.34
C LYS A 127 -29.97 -12.22 1.88
N LEU A 128 -29.04 -12.41 2.82
CA LEU A 128 -27.61 -12.63 2.59
C LEU A 128 -27.21 -14.01 3.11
N ALA A 129 -26.47 -14.77 2.31
CA ALA A 129 -25.99 -16.10 2.66
C ALA A 129 -24.50 -16.31 2.33
N ILE A 130 -23.91 -17.31 2.97
CA ILE A 130 -22.56 -17.83 2.72
C ILE A 130 -22.63 -19.36 2.64
N TRP A 131 -22.01 -19.94 1.61
CA TRP A 131 -21.61 -21.35 1.56
C TRP A 131 -20.08 -21.40 1.60
N ASP A 132 -19.51 -22.19 2.51
CA ASP A 132 -18.07 -22.26 2.75
C ASP A 132 -17.67 -23.61 3.38
N GLY A 133 -16.40 -23.83 3.72
CA GLY A 133 -15.92 -25.13 4.18
C GLY A 133 -16.44 -25.61 5.55
N SER A 134 -16.97 -24.72 6.40
CA SER A 134 -17.70 -25.11 7.61
C SER A 134 -18.46 -23.95 8.27
N THR A 135 -18.92 -24.18 9.50
CA THR A 135 -19.68 -23.22 10.31
C THR A 135 -18.87 -21.97 10.66
N VAL A 136 -19.49 -20.78 10.50
CA VAL A 136 -18.96 -19.49 10.96
C VAL A 136 -18.90 -19.44 12.50
N TYR A 137 -17.80 -18.97 13.08
CA TYR A 137 -17.67 -18.79 14.52
C TYR A 137 -18.48 -17.60 15.06
N ALA A 138 -19.79 -17.79 15.19
CA ALA A 138 -20.76 -16.77 15.60
C ALA A 138 -20.52 -16.15 16.99
N ALA A 139 -19.72 -16.80 17.85
CA ALA A 139 -19.31 -16.28 19.16
C ALA A 139 -18.18 -15.22 19.07
N HIS A 140 -17.61 -14.99 17.89
CA HIS A 140 -16.65 -13.92 17.68
C HIS A 140 -17.28 -12.54 17.88
N GLN A 141 -16.54 -11.62 18.51
CA GLN A 141 -17.04 -10.31 18.94
C GLN A 141 -17.58 -9.46 17.78
N GLU A 142 -17.07 -9.65 16.55
CA GLU A 142 -17.57 -8.97 15.35
C GLU A 142 -19.00 -9.34 14.95
N PHE A 143 -19.51 -10.47 15.46
CA PHE A 143 -20.87 -10.95 15.22
C PHE A 143 -21.77 -10.80 16.45
N ALA A 144 -21.28 -10.28 17.58
CA ALA A 144 -22.04 -10.16 18.81
C ALA A 144 -23.32 -9.32 18.60
N GLY A 145 -24.49 -9.93 18.76
CA GLY A 145 -25.78 -9.28 18.47
C GLY A 145 -26.13 -9.18 16.98
N LYS A 146 -25.56 -10.04 16.13
CA LYS A 146 -26.08 -10.40 14.80
C LYS A 146 -26.67 -11.81 14.87
N ASN A 147 -27.62 -12.10 13.99
CA ASN A 147 -28.23 -13.42 13.84
C ASN A 147 -27.46 -14.22 12.77
N ILE A 148 -26.41 -14.92 13.17
CA ILE A 148 -25.72 -15.90 12.31
C ILE A 148 -26.46 -17.23 12.41
N VAL A 149 -27.22 -17.58 11.38
CA VAL A 149 -28.04 -18.80 11.37
C VAL A 149 -27.30 -19.88 10.62
N ASN A 150 -26.66 -20.81 11.35
CA ASN A 150 -26.22 -22.06 10.74
C ASN A 150 -27.46 -22.87 10.31
N LYS A 151 -27.43 -23.35 9.07
CA LYS A 151 -28.53 -24.12 8.46
C LYS A 151 -28.28 -25.62 8.49
N ASP A 152 -27.04 -26.02 8.71
CA ASP A 152 -26.61 -27.41 8.75
C ASP A 152 -26.36 -27.87 10.18
N ASN A 153 -26.28 -29.18 10.38
CA ASN A 153 -26.31 -29.75 11.72
C ASN A 153 -25.12 -29.30 12.58
N SER A 154 -25.40 -28.76 13.78
CA SER A 154 -24.52 -27.85 14.52
C SER A 154 -23.31 -28.49 15.23
N THR A 155 -22.86 -29.67 14.76
CA THR A 155 -21.70 -30.41 15.30
C THR A 155 -20.41 -30.21 14.49
N ALA A 156 -20.46 -29.51 13.36
CA ALA A 156 -19.27 -29.22 12.55
C ALA A 156 -18.32 -28.24 13.27
N ALA A 157 -17.01 -28.45 13.11
CA ALA A 157 -15.99 -27.61 13.74
C ALA A 157 -15.87 -26.26 13.02
N VAL A 158 -15.83 -25.16 13.78
CA VAL A 158 -15.61 -23.82 13.20
C VAL A 158 -14.20 -23.72 12.60
N ILE A 159 -14.09 -23.12 11.42
CA ILE A 159 -12.79 -22.95 10.72
C ILE A 159 -12.49 -21.48 10.42
N ASP A 160 -11.19 -21.18 10.32
CA ASP A 160 -10.70 -19.83 10.04
C ASP A 160 -11.24 -19.28 8.71
N HIS A 161 -11.28 -20.11 7.66
CA HIS A 161 -11.72 -19.69 6.33
C HIS A 161 -13.15 -19.11 6.32
N SER A 162 -14.14 -19.89 6.76
CA SER A 162 -15.55 -19.48 6.76
C SER A 162 -15.81 -18.29 7.67
N THR A 163 -15.14 -18.25 8.83
CA THR A 163 -15.22 -17.13 9.78
C THR A 163 -14.61 -15.85 9.19
N HIS A 164 -13.51 -15.97 8.43
CA HIS A 164 -12.86 -14.87 7.75
C HIS A 164 -13.72 -14.32 6.61
N VAL A 165 -14.27 -15.19 5.76
CA VAL A 165 -15.18 -14.82 4.67
C VAL A 165 -16.42 -14.10 5.20
N ALA A 166 -17.10 -14.66 6.21
CA ALA A 166 -18.26 -14.02 6.84
C ALA A 166 -17.93 -12.67 7.49
N GLY A 167 -16.77 -12.54 8.13
CA GLY A 167 -16.32 -11.26 8.67
C GLY A 167 -16.03 -10.22 7.58
N THR A 168 -15.52 -10.63 6.41
CA THR A 168 -15.32 -9.70 5.27
C THR A 168 -16.64 -9.15 4.74
N MET A 169 -17.69 -9.97 4.75
CA MET A 169 -19.02 -9.51 4.37
C MET A 169 -19.64 -8.58 5.44
N ILE A 170 -19.65 -8.99 6.71
CA ILE A 170 -20.56 -8.40 7.73
C ILE A 170 -19.97 -8.14 9.13
N ALA A 171 -18.66 -8.22 9.38
CA ALA A 171 -18.11 -7.88 10.71
C ALA A 171 -18.51 -6.45 11.14
N LYS A 172 -18.91 -6.26 12.41
CA LYS A 172 -19.38 -4.96 12.93
C LYS A 172 -18.33 -3.83 12.85
N GLY A 173 -17.05 -4.18 12.88
CA GLY A 173 -15.98 -3.22 13.14
C GLY A 173 -15.80 -2.93 14.62
N VAL A 174 -15.99 -3.92 15.50
CA VAL A 174 -15.62 -3.80 16.93
C VAL A 174 -14.13 -3.48 17.03
N TYR A 175 -13.33 -4.23 16.27
CA TYR A 175 -12.03 -3.80 15.80
C TYR A 175 -12.26 -3.06 14.47
N ALA A 176 -12.35 -1.72 14.51
CA ALA A 176 -12.76 -0.89 13.36
C ALA A 176 -12.03 -1.17 12.03
N PRO A 177 -10.69 -1.31 12.01
CA PRO A 177 -10.00 -2.35 11.25
C PRO A 177 -10.82 -3.41 10.46
N ALA A 178 -11.25 -4.48 11.12
CA ALA A 178 -11.88 -5.65 10.50
C ALA A 178 -13.34 -5.40 10.06
N LYS A 179 -13.83 -4.16 10.02
CA LYS A 179 -15.21 -3.81 9.67
C LYS A 179 -15.59 -4.29 8.27
N GLY A 180 -16.56 -5.21 8.20
CA GLY A 180 -17.05 -5.80 6.95
C GLY A 180 -17.71 -4.77 6.01
N MET A 181 -17.93 -5.19 4.77
CA MET A 181 -18.52 -4.31 3.75
C MET A 181 -19.93 -3.85 4.15
N SER A 182 -20.77 -4.78 4.58
CA SER A 182 -22.12 -4.55 5.14
C SER A 182 -22.13 -4.73 6.67
N PHE A 183 -21.32 -3.92 7.36
CA PHE A 183 -21.13 -4.01 8.81
C PHE A 183 -22.39 -3.78 9.66
N GLY A 184 -23.43 -3.13 9.11
CA GLY A 184 -24.75 -2.95 9.72
C GLY A 184 -25.72 -4.12 9.51
N ALA A 185 -25.44 -5.04 8.58
CA ALA A 185 -26.30 -6.20 8.31
C ALA A 185 -26.54 -7.05 9.57
N THR A 186 -27.81 -7.25 9.94
CA THR A 186 -28.17 -7.88 11.23
C THR A 186 -28.22 -9.40 11.19
N SER A 187 -28.11 -10.01 10.03
CA SER A 187 -28.29 -11.46 9.79
C SER A 187 -27.37 -11.99 8.69
N LEU A 188 -26.93 -13.24 8.83
CA LEU A 188 -26.27 -14.01 7.76
C LEU A 188 -26.75 -15.46 7.86
N LEU A 189 -27.20 -16.05 6.75
CA LEU A 189 -27.46 -17.48 6.66
C LEU A 189 -26.15 -18.19 6.32
N SER A 190 -25.72 -19.12 7.17
CA SER A 190 -24.47 -19.86 7.00
C SER A 190 -24.79 -21.30 6.65
N TYR A 191 -24.17 -21.77 5.58
CA TYR A 191 -24.17 -23.15 5.13
C TYR A 191 -22.72 -23.64 5.01
N ASP A 192 -22.51 -24.94 5.17
CA ASP A 192 -21.30 -25.58 4.65
C ASP A 192 -21.47 -25.92 3.15
N PHE A 193 -20.40 -26.31 2.46
CA PHE A 193 -20.43 -26.55 1.02
C PHE A 193 -20.77 -28.00 0.62
N ASN A 194 -21.27 -28.84 1.52
CA ASN A 194 -21.71 -30.19 1.19
C ASN A 194 -23.13 -30.13 0.60
N ASN A 195 -23.41 -30.80 -0.53
CA ASN A 195 -24.76 -30.82 -1.12
C ASN A 195 -25.28 -29.41 -1.50
N GLU A 196 -24.34 -28.51 -1.78
CA GLU A 196 -24.46 -27.08 -2.01
C GLU A 196 -25.50 -26.74 -3.07
N LEU A 197 -25.52 -27.44 -4.21
CA LEU A 197 -26.44 -27.14 -5.32
C LEU A 197 -27.91 -27.32 -4.93
N SER A 198 -28.21 -28.29 -4.06
CA SER A 198 -29.57 -28.55 -3.56
C SER A 198 -30.03 -27.45 -2.60
N GLU A 199 -29.12 -27.00 -1.73
CA GLU A 199 -29.40 -25.98 -0.72
C GLU A 199 -29.48 -24.57 -1.31
N ILE A 200 -28.61 -24.25 -2.26
CA ILE A 200 -28.65 -23.02 -3.05
C ILE A 200 -30.02 -22.91 -3.72
N ALA A 201 -30.49 -23.97 -4.39
CA ALA A 201 -31.80 -24.00 -5.03
C ALA A 201 -32.95 -23.87 -4.02
N ALA A 202 -32.87 -24.54 -2.87
CA ALA A 202 -33.90 -24.46 -1.82
C ALA A 202 -33.98 -23.07 -1.15
N ALA A 203 -32.84 -22.39 -0.98
CA ALA A 203 -32.74 -21.07 -0.36
C ALA A 203 -33.03 -19.91 -1.32
N ALA A 204 -32.82 -20.10 -2.62
CA ALA A 204 -32.79 -19.05 -3.65
C ALA A 204 -33.94 -18.04 -3.58
N SER A 205 -35.18 -18.51 -3.38
CA SER A 205 -36.37 -17.64 -3.34
C SER A 205 -36.39 -16.61 -2.18
N GLY A 206 -35.60 -16.83 -1.13
CA GLY A 206 -35.47 -15.93 0.02
C GLY A 206 -34.26 -14.99 -0.04
N LEU A 207 -33.37 -15.16 -1.01
CA LEU A 207 -32.07 -14.47 -1.06
C LEU A 207 -32.01 -13.37 -2.12
N LEU A 208 -31.14 -12.39 -1.88
CA LEU A 208 -30.71 -11.42 -2.88
C LEU A 208 -29.28 -11.68 -3.32
N ILE A 209 -28.40 -12.07 -2.38
CA ILE A 209 -26.98 -12.27 -2.63
C ILE A 209 -26.48 -13.45 -1.80
N SER A 210 -25.62 -14.27 -2.38
CA SER A 210 -24.81 -15.27 -1.67
C SER A 210 -23.33 -15.15 -2.01
N ASN A 211 -22.50 -15.63 -1.09
CA ASN A 211 -21.07 -15.76 -1.26
C ASN A 211 -20.65 -17.24 -1.34
N HIS A 212 -19.89 -17.59 -2.37
CA HIS A 212 -19.33 -18.93 -2.58
C HIS A 212 -17.81 -18.82 -2.76
N SER A 213 -17.07 -19.04 -1.67
CA SER A 213 -15.61 -18.85 -1.60
C SER A 213 -14.81 -20.15 -1.80
N TYR A 214 -15.35 -21.07 -2.59
CA TYR A 214 -14.84 -22.43 -2.85
C TYR A 214 -14.97 -22.78 -4.34
N GLY A 215 -14.37 -23.91 -4.74
CA GLY A 215 -14.45 -24.49 -6.08
C GLY A 215 -13.81 -25.88 -6.08
N TYR A 216 -13.91 -26.61 -7.20
CA TYR A 216 -13.28 -27.93 -7.30
C TYR A 216 -11.77 -27.85 -7.55
N THR A 217 -11.04 -28.86 -7.09
CA THR A 217 -9.59 -28.99 -7.35
C THR A 217 -9.38 -29.72 -8.68
N PHE A 218 -8.93 -28.99 -9.69
CA PHE A 218 -8.58 -29.51 -11.02
C PHE A 218 -7.09 -29.31 -11.32
N GLY A 219 -6.55 -30.14 -12.22
CA GLY A 219 -5.14 -30.10 -12.62
C GLY A 219 -4.18 -30.37 -11.46
N TRP A 220 -3.22 -29.47 -11.23
CA TRP A 220 -2.16 -29.61 -10.23
C TRP A 220 -2.61 -29.28 -8.81
N ASN A 221 -2.21 -30.14 -7.86
CA ASN A 221 -2.29 -29.88 -6.43
C ASN A 221 -0.99 -30.33 -5.72
N TYR A 222 -0.65 -29.71 -4.60
CA TYR A 222 0.46 -30.13 -3.75
C TYR A 222 -0.05 -30.65 -2.40
N THR A 223 0.19 -31.93 -2.12
CA THR A 223 -0.31 -32.62 -0.92
C THR A 223 0.49 -32.34 0.36
N GLY A 224 1.39 -31.34 0.33
CA GLY A 224 2.39 -31.11 1.38
C GLY A 224 3.61 -32.04 1.31
N THR A 225 3.57 -33.10 0.48
CA THR A 225 4.69 -34.03 0.28
C THR A 225 5.03 -34.28 -1.18
N ARG A 226 4.03 -34.33 -2.06
CA ARG A 226 4.19 -34.58 -3.51
C ARG A 226 3.21 -33.75 -4.34
N TRP A 227 3.55 -33.57 -5.61
CA TRP A 227 2.64 -33.00 -6.60
C TRP A 227 1.77 -34.08 -7.24
N GLU A 228 0.47 -33.81 -7.31
CA GLU A 228 -0.53 -34.65 -7.96
C GLU A 228 -1.20 -33.89 -9.11
N TRP A 229 -1.48 -34.60 -10.20
CA TRP A 229 -2.25 -34.15 -11.35
C TRP A 229 -3.59 -34.89 -11.41
N TYR A 230 -4.69 -34.16 -11.30
CA TYR A 230 -6.06 -34.67 -11.34
C TYR A 230 -6.71 -34.59 -12.74
N GLY A 231 -6.01 -34.05 -13.75
CA GLY A 231 -6.45 -34.17 -15.14
C GLY A 231 -6.28 -35.59 -15.68
N LEU A 232 -6.99 -35.91 -16.77
CA LEU A 232 -6.97 -37.25 -17.34
C LEU A 232 -5.58 -37.63 -17.92
N PRO A 233 -5.14 -38.89 -17.78
CA PRO A 233 -3.84 -39.32 -18.32
C PRO A 233 -3.78 -39.26 -19.84
N GLY A 234 -2.79 -38.51 -20.35
CA GLY A 234 -2.52 -38.33 -21.78
C GLY A 234 -2.89 -36.93 -22.30
N ASP A 235 -3.72 -36.19 -21.56
CA ASP A 235 -4.16 -34.86 -21.94
C ASP A 235 -3.09 -33.81 -21.60
N SER A 236 -3.02 -32.72 -22.38
CA SER A 236 -2.11 -31.58 -22.12
C SER A 236 -2.63 -30.62 -21.06
N GLU A 237 -3.91 -30.69 -20.74
CA GLU A 237 -4.67 -29.81 -19.85
C GLU A 237 -5.76 -30.63 -19.16
N ASP A 238 -6.29 -30.14 -18.05
CA ASP A 238 -7.44 -30.78 -17.41
C ASP A 238 -8.73 -30.28 -18.08
N TYR A 239 -9.45 -31.16 -18.76
CA TYR A 239 -10.69 -30.86 -19.49
C TYR A 239 -11.85 -30.35 -18.61
N ASN A 240 -11.69 -30.36 -17.28
CA ASN A 240 -12.65 -29.77 -16.35
C ASN A 240 -12.47 -28.25 -16.19
N PHE A 241 -11.32 -27.69 -16.57
CA PHE A 241 -11.17 -26.23 -16.65
C PHE A 241 -12.03 -25.66 -17.77
N GLY A 242 -12.58 -24.46 -17.55
CA GLY A 242 -13.44 -23.77 -18.52
C GLY A 242 -14.83 -24.38 -18.73
N GLN A 243 -15.05 -25.62 -18.29
CA GLN A 243 -16.15 -26.47 -18.72
C GLN A 243 -17.51 -26.13 -18.09
N TYR A 244 -18.51 -25.88 -18.95
CA TYR A 244 -19.91 -25.75 -18.58
C TYR A 244 -20.57 -27.13 -18.46
N ASN A 245 -20.84 -27.57 -17.24
CA ASN A 245 -21.32 -28.92 -16.94
C ASN A 245 -22.61 -28.92 -16.08
N SER A 246 -22.97 -30.05 -15.49
CA SER A 246 -24.16 -30.19 -14.64
C SER A 246 -24.22 -29.19 -13.47
N THR A 247 -23.07 -28.83 -12.90
CA THR A 247 -22.95 -27.82 -11.84
C THR A 247 -23.33 -26.45 -12.38
N SER A 248 -22.77 -26.05 -13.52
CA SER A 248 -23.06 -24.78 -14.19
C SER A 248 -24.53 -24.67 -14.61
N ILE A 249 -25.10 -25.78 -15.10
CA ILE A 249 -26.52 -25.89 -15.47
C ILE A 249 -27.44 -25.69 -14.26
N ALA A 250 -27.15 -26.35 -13.12
CA ALA A 250 -27.97 -26.24 -11.91
C ALA A 250 -27.98 -24.81 -11.35
N LEU A 251 -26.84 -24.12 -11.40
CA LEU A 251 -26.73 -22.71 -11.01
C LEU A 251 -27.53 -21.80 -11.96
N ASP A 252 -27.40 -21.97 -13.28
CA ASP A 252 -28.14 -21.16 -14.25
C ASP A 252 -29.66 -21.41 -14.17
N GLN A 253 -30.10 -22.66 -13.97
CA GLN A 253 -31.51 -23.01 -13.71
C GLN A 253 -32.03 -22.33 -12.43
N THR A 254 -31.23 -22.32 -11.37
CA THR A 254 -31.59 -21.66 -10.10
C THR A 254 -31.72 -20.15 -10.27
N ALA A 255 -30.79 -19.51 -10.99
CA ALA A 255 -30.87 -18.07 -11.26
C ALA A 255 -32.10 -17.68 -12.11
N VAL A 256 -32.49 -18.51 -13.08
CA VAL A 256 -33.72 -18.32 -13.88
C VAL A 256 -34.97 -18.45 -13.01
N ALA A 257 -34.99 -19.39 -12.04
CA ALA A 257 -36.09 -19.56 -11.11
C ALA A 257 -36.17 -18.45 -10.03
N ALA A 258 -35.04 -17.82 -9.69
CA ALA A 258 -34.93 -16.78 -8.66
C ALA A 258 -34.28 -15.49 -9.23
N PRO A 259 -34.99 -14.70 -10.06
CA PRO A 259 -34.40 -13.60 -10.82
C PRO A 259 -33.83 -12.43 -9.99
N LEU A 260 -34.13 -12.37 -8.69
CA LEU A 260 -33.58 -11.39 -7.74
C LEU A 260 -32.29 -11.86 -7.05
N TYR A 261 -31.93 -13.14 -7.18
CA TYR A 261 -30.83 -13.77 -6.43
C TYR A 261 -29.55 -13.83 -7.26
N LEU A 262 -28.54 -13.05 -6.86
CA LEU A 262 -27.21 -13.09 -7.46
C LEU A 262 -26.25 -13.94 -6.63
N MET A 263 -25.86 -15.09 -7.18
CA MET A 263 -24.79 -15.92 -6.63
C MET A 263 -23.43 -15.36 -7.02
N VAL A 264 -22.56 -15.13 -6.05
CA VAL A 264 -21.21 -14.59 -6.26
C VAL A 264 -20.17 -15.67 -5.94
N PHE A 265 -19.42 -16.11 -6.97
CA PHE A 265 -18.44 -17.19 -6.89
C PHE A 265 -17.00 -16.68 -7.05
N ALA A 266 -16.08 -17.33 -6.35
CA ALA A 266 -14.65 -17.16 -6.56
C ALA A 266 -14.24 -17.66 -7.95
N ALA A 267 -13.31 -16.98 -8.64
CA ALA A 267 -12.79 -17.45 -9.94
C ALA A 267 -11.91 -18.72 -9.83
N GLY A 268 -11.28 -18.93 -8.67
CA GLY A 268 -10.32 -20.01 -8.43
C GLY A 268 -8.89 -19.48 -8.22
N ASN A 269 -8.02 -20.35 -7.70
CA ASN A 269 -6.62 -20.01 -7.40
C ASN A 269 -5.62 -20.89 -8.20
N ALA A 270 -6.04 -21.44 -9.33
CA ALA A 270 -5.32 -22.51 -10.05
C ALA A 270 -3.92 -22.08 -10.51
N ARG A 271 -3.70 -20.78 -10.79
CA ARG A 271 -2.40 -20.24 -11.19
C ARG A 271 -1.37 -20.24 -10.05
N GLY A 272 -1.82 -20.39 -8.81
CA GLY A 272 -0.97 -20.61 -7.63
C GLY A 272 -0.39 -22.03 -7.53
N TYR A 273 -0.95 -22.99 -8.28
CA TYR A 273 -0.56 -24.39 -8.26
C TYR A 273 0.01 -24.79 -9.63
N ASN A 274 1.25 -24.36 -9.92
CA ASN A 274 1.83 -24.49 -11.26
C ASN A 274 2.47 -25.87 -11.58
N GLY A 275 2.36 -26.82 -10.65
CA GLY A 275 2.96 -28.15 -10.75
C GLY A 275 4.47 -28.17 -10.48
N PRO A 276 5.09 -29.37 -10.46
CA PRO A 276 6.53 -29.50 -10.30
C PRO A 276 7.24 -29.03 -11.57
N ALA A 277 8.53 -28.70 -11.50
CA ALA A 277 9.31 -28.34 -12.69
C ALA A 277 9.28 -29.49 -13.74
N VAL A 278 9.28 -29.14 -15.03
CA VAL A 278 9.37 -30.12 -16.13
C VAL A 278 10.57 -31.05 -15.91
N GLY A 279 10.37 -32.35 -16.11
CA GLY A 279 11.36 -33.39 -15.78
C GLY A 279 11.38 -33.87 -14.32
N SER A 280 10.72 -33.17 -13.39
CA SER A 280 10.59 -33.62 -12.00
C SER A 280 9.46 -34.64 -11.84
N THR A 281 9.58 -35.55 -10.87
CA THR A 281 8.58 -36.59 -10.63
C THR A 281 7.22 -36.01 -10.23
N TYR A 282 6.14 -36.54 -10.82
CA TYR A 282 4.76 -36.25 -10.41
C TYR A 282 3.92 -37.51 -10.27
N TYR A 283 2.76 -37.37 -9.64
CA TYR A 283 1.78 -38.43 -9.44
C TYR A 283 0.47 -38.05 -10.14
N GLY A 284 -0.33 -39.04 -10.54
CA GLY A 284 -1.60 -38.84 -11.23
C GLY A 284 -2.28 -40.17 -11.54
N TYR A 285 -3.48 -40.15 -12.14
CA TYR A 285 -4.26 -41.36 -12.38
C TYR A 285 -3.52 -42.40 -13.24
N THR A 286 -3.70 -43.69 -12.95
CA THR A 286 -3.11 -44.79 -13.73
C THR A 286 -3.47 -44.68 -15.21
N SER A 287 -4.76 -44.58 -15.51
CA SER A 287 -5.33 -44.50 -16.86
C SER A 287 -6.62 -43.67 -16.87
N ARG A 288 -7.21 -43.41 -18.05
CA ARG A 288 -8.52 -42.74 -18.16
C ARG A 288 -9.69 -43.54 -17.55
N THR A 289 -9.48 -44.82 -17.18
CA THR A 289 -10.50 -45.70 -16.57
C THR A 289 -10.09 -46.24 -15.19
N ASP A 290 -8.93 -45.86 -14.66
CA ASP A 290 -8.44 -46.25 -13.33
C ASP A 290 -7.95 -45.00 -12.59
N GLN A 291 -8.73 -44.61 -11.58
CA GLN A 291 -8.57 -43.42 -10.73
C GLN A 291 -7.50 -43.59 -9.64
N THR A 292 -6.77 -44.71 -9.62
CA THR A 292 -5.66 -44.90 -8.68
C THR A 292 -4.54 -43.90 -8.98
N ILE A 293 -4.14 -43.10 -7.99
CA ILE A 293 -3.01 -42.17 -8.12
C ILE A 293 -1.68 -42.94 -8.00
N VAL A 294 -0.92 -42.97 -9.09
CA VAL A 294 0.38 -43.65 -9.19
C VAL A 294 1.50 -42.67 -9.55
N ASN A 295 2.76 -43.06 -9.34
CA ASN A 295 3.91 -42.31 -9.81
C ASN A 295 3.94 -42.35 -11.35
N LYS A 296 3.87 -41.18 -12.01
CA LYS A 296 3.85 -41.04 -13.47
C LYS A 296 5.23 -40.78 -14.06
N GLY A 297 6.29 -40.80 -13.25
CA GLY A 297 7.64 -40.45 -13.64
C GLY A 297 7.81 -38.95 -13.84
N PRO A 298 8.76 -38.51 -14.69
CA PRO A 298 9.04 -37.09 -14.92
C PRO A 298 7.87 -36.38 -15.61
N ARG A 299 7.53 -35.17 -15.14
CA ARG A 299 6.53 -34.29 -15.77
C ARG A 299 6.93 -33.97 -17.22
N PRO A 300 6.07 -34.24 -18.22
CA PRO A 300 6.37 -33.89 -19.61
C PRO A 300 6.16 -32.39 -19.87
N ALA A 301 6.83 -31.86 -20.88
CA ALA A 301 6.87 -30.42 -21.17
C ALA A 301 5.54 -29.85 -21.70
N ASN A 302 4.69 -30.68 -22.31
CA ASN A 302 3.40 -30.29 -22.89
C ASN A 302 2.24 -30.32 -21.88
N LEU A 303 2.47 -30.68 -20.62
CA LEU A 303 1.45 -30.70 -19.57
C LEU A 303 1.37 -29.31 -18.93
N SER A 304 0.20 -28.68 -19.01
CA SER A 304 -0.09 -27.29 -18.62
C SER A 304 0.50 -26.90 -17.26
N SER A 305 1.04 -25.69 -17.16
CA SER A 305 1.54 -25.12 -15.91
C SER A 305 0.51 -24.27 -15.19
N GLN A 306 -0.72 -24.17 -15.70
CA GLN A 306 -1.80 -23.33 -15.13
C GLN A 306 -1.44 -21.85 -14.93
N LEU A 307 -0.29 -21.37 -15.41
CA LEU A 307 0.12 -19.96 -15.28
C LEU A 307 -0.60 -19.03 -16.28
N THR A 308 -1.24 -19.63 -17.28
CA THR A 308 -1.83 -19.00 -18.47
C THR A 308 -3.36 -18.81 -18.32
N TYR A 309 -4.09 -18.85 -19.43
CA TYR A 309 -5.54 -18.76 -19.53
C TYR A 309 -6.21 -20.11 -19.25
N ASP A 310 -7.55 -20.14 -19.28
CA ASP A 310 -8.41 -21.33 -19.20
C ASP A 310 -8.16 -22.19 -17.94
N ASN A 311 -8.46 -21.64 -16.77
CA ASN A 311 -8.27 -22.35 -15.50
C ASN A 311 -9.33 -22.00 -14.42
N LEU A 312 -10.55 -21.78 -14.88
CA LEU A 312 -11.76 -21.59 -14.07
C LEU A 312 -12.45 -22.94 -13.82
N ASP A 313 -13.08 -23.11 -12.66
CA ASP A 313 -13.87 -24.31 -12.36
C ASP A 313 -15.33 -24.20 -12.82
N SER A 314 -16.06 -25.31 -12.80
CA SER A 314 -17.44 -25.39 -13.31
C SER A 314 -18.46 -24.48 -12.60
N HIS A 315 -18.21 -24.03 -11.36
CA HIS A 315 -19.06 -23.01 -10.74
C HIS A 315 -18.79 -21.62 -11.35
N ALA A 316 -17.51 -21.24 -11.43
CA ALA A 316 -17.05 -19.95 -11.94
C ALA A 316 -17.44 -19.69 -13.41
N VAL A 317 -17.75 -20.72 -14.20
CA VAL A 317 -18.15 -20.59 -15.61
C VAL A 317 -19.67 -20.57 -15.86
N ALA A 318 -20.52 -20.64 -14.84
CA ALA A 318 -21.96 -20.45 -15.02
C ALA A 318 -22.27 -19.04 -15.58
N LYS A 319 -23.30 -18.89 -16.43
CA LYS A 319 -23.60 -17.61 -17.12
C LYS A 319 -24.18 -16.58 -16.16
N ASN A 320 -25.05 -17.04 -15.25
CA ASN A 320 -25.88 -16.18 -14.42
C ASN A 320 -25.26 -15.85 -13.06
N VAL A 321 -24.14 -16.48 -12.68
CA VAL A 321 -23.36 -16.10 -11.49
C VAL A 321 -22.46 -14.90 -11.79
N LEU A 322 -22.04 -14.19 -10.73
CA LEU A 322 -20.97 -13.20 -10.78
C LEU A 322 -19.67 -13.84 -10.29
N THR A 323 -18.69 -13.98 -11.18
CA THR A 323 -17.39 -14.61 -10.92
C THR A 323 -16.34 -13.56 -10.59
N VAL A 324 -15.62 -13.74 -9.48
CA VAL A 324 -14.73 -12.72 -8.90
C VAL A 324 -13.26 -13.14 -8.91
N GLY A 325 -12.45 -12.41 -9.67
CA GLY A 325 -10.99 -12.47 -9.65
C GLY A 325 -10.36 -11.71 -8.47
N ALA A 326 -9.10 -12.00 -8.15
CA ALA A 326 -8.38 -11.40 -7.02
C ALA A 326 -7.26 -10.45 -7.45
N VAL A 327 -7.37 -9.18 -7.04
CA VAL A 327 -6.30 -8.19 -7.20
C VAL A 327 -5.57 -7.91 -5.88
N ASN A 328 -4.38 -7.31 -6.00
CA ASN A 328 -3.61 -6.78 -4.89
C ASN A 328 -4.33 -5.60 -4.21
N GLN A 329 -3.94 -5.31 -2.96
CA GLN A 329 -4.49 -4.21 -2.16
C GLN A 329 -4.30 -2.83 -2.82
N LEU A 330 -5.37 -2.04 -2.94
CA LEU A 330 -5.36 -0.64 -3.43
C LEU A 330 -5.95 0.29 -2.35
N PRO A 331 -5.17 0.64 -1.32
CA PRO A 331 -5.77 0.96 -0.03
C PRO A 331 -6.25 2.40 0.13
N ASN A 332 -5.80 3.29 -0.75
CA ASN A 332 -6.36 4.63 -0.93
C ASN A 332 -7.40 4.63 -2.07
N GLY A 333 -7.90 3.44 -2.43
CA GLY A 333 -8.58 3.17 -3.69
C GLY A 333 -7.63 3.11 -4.89
N PRO A 334 -8.14 2.70 -6.07
CA PRO A 334 -7.38 2.73 -7.31
C PRO A 334 -7.17 4.17 -7.78
N SER A 335 -5.95 4.51 -8.18
CA SER A 335 -5.58 5.81 -8.75
C SER A 335 -5.74 5.87 -10.28
N GLY A 336 -6.34 4.83 -10.88
CA GLY A 336 -6.47 4.61 -12.32
C GLY A 336 -6.15 3.16 -12.71
N SER A 337 -6.49 2.77 -13.93
CA SER A 337 -6.39 1.39 -14.44
C SER A 337 -5.02 0.72 -14.20
N SER A 338 -3.92 1.43 -14.44
CA SER A 338 -2.56 0.92 -14.26
C SER A 338 -2.16 0.66 -12.79
N SER A 339 -2.91 1.18 -11.82
CA SER A 339 -2.69 0.86 -10.40
C SER A 339 -3.22 -0.52 -10.02
N VAL A 340 -4.20 -1.05 -10.76
CA VAL A 340 -4.78 -2.38 -10.52
C VAL A 340 -3.76 -3.44 -10.93
N GLN A 341 -3.49 -4.39 -10.05
CA GLN A 341 -2.51 -5.46 -10.27
C GLN A 341 -3.12 -6.79 -9.89
N MET A 342 -3.27 -7.69 -10.86
CA MET A 342 -3.73 -9.06 -10.68
C MET A 342 -2.85 -9.83 -9.69
N SER A 343 -3.44 -10.71 -8.88
CA SER A 343 -2.68 -11.59 -7.99
C SER A 343 -1.94 -12.67 -8.78
N SER A 344 -0.88 -13.23 -8.19
CA SER A 344 -0.13 -14.33 -8.81
C SER A 344 -0.94 -15.64 -8.94
N PHE A 345 -2.03 -15.78 -8.18
CA PHE A 345 -2.77 -17.03 -8.06
C PHE A 345 -4.16 -17.03 -8.72
N SER A 346 -4.80 -15.86 -8.91
CA SER A 346 -6.18 -15.79 -9.41
C SER A 346 -6.29 -16.51 -10.74
N SER A 347 -7.30 -17.37 -10.86
CA SER A 347 -7.67 -18.03 -12.11
C SER A 347 -8.18 -17.05 -13.17
N TRP A 348 -7.94 -17.38 -14.43
CA TRP A 348 -8.27 -16.60 -15.63
C TRP A 348 -9.14 -17.41 -16.58
N GLY A 349 -10.00 -16.72 -17.34
CA GLY A 349 -10.75 -17.30 -18.44
C GLY A 349 -9.88 -17.55 -19.68
N PRO A 350 -10.47 -17.76 -20.87
CA PRO A 350 -11.91 -17.81 -21.15
C PRO A 350 -12.61 -19.01 -20.48
N THR A 351 -13.92 -19.12 -20.64
CA THR A 351 -14.60 -20.42 -20.54
C THR A 351 -14.31 -21.29 -21.77
N ASP A 352 -14.63 -22.59 -21.72
CA ASP A 352 -14.53 -23.51 -22.86
C ASP A 352 -15.23 -22.95 -24.12
N ASP A 353 -16.41 -22.35 -23.92
CA ASP A 353 -17.22 -21.75 -24.97
C ASP A 353 -16.87 -20.28 -25.27
N GLY A 354 -15.78 -19.76 -24.70
CA GLY A 354 -15.17 -18.48 -25.06
C GLY A 354 -15.74 -17.23 -24.41
N ARG A 355 -16.52 -17.36 -23.33
CA ARG A 355 -17.11 -16.24 -22.58
C ARG A 355 -16.10 -15.52 -21.70
N VAL A 356 -16.36 -14.23 -21.44
CA VAL A 356 -15.58 -13.38 -20.53
C VAL A 356 -15.78 -13.86 -19.09
N LYS A 357 -14.71 -14.38 -18.49
CA LYS A 357 -14.61 -14.70 -17.07
C LYS A 357 -13.18 -14.43 -16.56
N PRO A 358 -12.96 -14.00 -15.29
CA PRO A 358 -13.98 -13.61 -14.30
C PRO A 358 -14.87 -12.46 -14.82
N ASP A 359 -16.02 -12.21 -14.20
CA ASP A 359 -16.86 -11.08 -14.62
C ASP A 359 -16.22 -9.76 -14.17
N ILE A 360 -15.72 -9.72 -12.93
CA ILE A 360 -15.01 -8.57 -12.32
C ILE A 360 -13.95 -9.04 -11.32
N CYS A 361 -13.18 -8.10 -10.78
CA CYS A 361 -12.22 -8.33 -9.69
C CYS A 361 -12.61 -7.64 -8.38
N GLY A 362 -12.10 -8.18 -7.27
CA GLY A 362 -12.10 -7.56 -5.93
C GLY A 362 -10.75 -7.75 -5.21
N MET A 363 -10.57 -7.13 -4.04
CA MET A 363 -9.33 -7.30 -3.26
C MET A 363 -9.27 -8.70 -2.66
N GLY A 364 -8.31 -9.51 -3.11
CA GLY A 364 -8.13 -10.88 -2.63
C GLY A 364 -6.77 -11.16 -1.96
N VAL A 365 -5.90 -10.17 -1.82
CA VAL A 365 -4.53 -10.36 -1.29
C VAL A 365 -4.35 -9.59 0.01
N ASN A 366 -3.87 -10.27 1.05
CA ASN A 366 -3.67 -9.74 2.40
C ASN A 366 -4.92 -9.07 2.99
N VAL A 367 -6.08 -9.71 2.87
CA VAL A 367 -7.31 -9.27 3.55
C VAL A 367 -7.25 -9.80 4.99
N LEU A 368 -7.56 -8.96 5.98
CA LEU A 368 -7.84 -9.43 7.34
C LEU A 368 -9.31 -9.36 7.69
N SER A 369 -9.73 -10.42 8.37
CA SER A 369 -11.04 -10.57 8.98
C SER A 369 -10.92 -11.42 10.26
N SER A 370 -12.08 -11.86 10.75
CA SER A 370 -12.24 -12.68 11.97
C SER A 370 -11.68 -14.10 11.76
N ILE A 371 -11.03 -14.69 12.77
CA ILE A 371 -10.59 -16.09 12.76
C ILE A 371 -11.02 -16.81 14.05
N THR A 372 -10.84 -18.13 14.15
CA THR A 372 -11.45 -18.96 15.22
C THR A 372 -10.56 -19.18 16.44
N THR A 373 -9.29 -18.76 16.40
CA THR A 373 -8.33 -19.00 17.50
C THR A 373 -8.70 -18.35 18.83
N ALA A 374 -9.51 -17.29 18.83
CA ALA A 374 -10.19 -16.73 20.01
C ALA A 374 -11.40 -15.88 19.59
N THR A 375 -12.31 -15.54 20.52
CA THR A 375 -13.49 -14.69 20.27
C THR A 375 -13.16 -13.25 19.84
N ASN A 376 -11.89 -12.84 19.92
CA ASN A 376 -11.37 -11.55 19.49
C ASN A 376 -10.14 -11.70 18.58
N ALA A 377 -9.96 -12.86 17.94
CA ALA A 377 -8.80 -13.13 17.08
C ALA A 377 -9.04 -12.70 15.63
N TYR A 378 -7.98 -12.20 15.00
CA TYR A 378 -8.00 -11.75 13.61
C TYR A 378 -6.80 -12.35 12.88
N GLY A 379 -6.99 -12.75 11.63
CA GLY A 379 -5.94 -13.32 10.77
C GLY A 379 -5.98 -12.74 9.36
N VAL A 380 -4.88 -12.85 8.64
CA VAL A 380 -4.75 -12.38 7.25
C VAL A 380 -4.76 -13.57 6.31
N LEU A 381 -5.67 -13.58 5.33
CA LEU A 381 -5.72 -14.58 4.27
C LEU A 381 -5.60 -13.95 2.88
N SER A 382 -5.25 -14.78 1.89
CA SER A 382 -5.21 -14.41 0.47
C SER A 382 -5.84 -15.50 -0.39
N GLY A 383 -6.62 -15.10 -1.39
CA GLY A 383 -7.32 -15.97 -2.32
C GLY A 383 -8.44 -15.22 -3.04
N THR A 384 -8.93 -15.76 -4.17
CA THR A 384 -10.24 -15.33 -4.72
C THR A 384 -11.37 -15.52 -3.71
N SER A 385 -11.21 -16.48 -2.79
CA SER A 385 -12.03 -16.68 -1.59
C SER A 385 -12.13 -15.46 -0.67
N MET A 386 -11.19 -14.51 -0.71
CA MET A 386 -11.23 -13.24 0.02
C MET A 386 -11.73 -12.07 -0.85
N ALA A 387 -11.54 -12.12 -2.16
CA ALA A 387 -12.11 -11.15 -3.11
C ALA A 387 -13.64 -11.28 -3.22
N THR A 388 -14.15 -12.51 -3.24
CA THR A 388 -15.58 -12.84 -3.33
C THR A 388 -16.41 -12.17 -2.20
N PRO A 389 -16.04 -12.26 -0.90
CA PRO A 389 -16.77 -11.59 0.17
C PRO A 389 -16.59 -10.08 0.20
N ASN A 390 -15.47 -9.57 -0.32
CA ASN A 390 -15.29 -8.13 -0.53
C ASN A 390 -16.27 -7.62 -1.60
N VAL A 391 -16.50 -8.36 -2.69
CA VAL A 391 -17.52 -8.04 -3.68
C VAL A 391 -18.93 -8.24 -3.11
N SER A 392 -19.31 -9.46 -2.72
CA SER A 392 -20.69 -9.82 -2.34
C SER A 392 -21.23 -8.98 -1.17
N GLY A 393 -20.39 -8.72 -0.14
CA GLY A 393 -20.74 -7.84 0.97
C GLY A 393 -20.89 -6.37 0.56
N SER A 394 -20.24 -5.93 -0.52
CA SER A 394 -20.38 -4.57 -1.07
C SER A 394 -21.64 -4.44 -1.93
N LEU A 395 -21.91 -5.43 -2.79
CA LEU A 395 -23.11 -5.48 -3.63
C LEU A 395 -24.42 -5.43 -2.81
N TYR A 396 -24.39 -5.94 -1.59
CA TYR A 396 -25.53 -5.87 -0.66
C TYR A 396 -25.87 -4.43 -0.26
N LEU A 397 -24.88 -3.52 -0.23
CA LEU A 397 -25.12 -2.09 -0.07
C LEU A 397 -25.77 -1.47 -1.33
N LEU A 398 -25.47 -1.95 -2.54
CA LEU A 398 -26.17 -1.47 -3.75
C LEU A 398 -27.65 -1.86 -3.72
N GLN A 399 -27.98 -3.07 -3.27
CA GLN A 399 -29.37 -3.47 -3.03
C GLN A 399 -30.03 -2.62 -1.92
N GLU A 400 -29.29 -2.28 -0.85
CA GLU A 400 -29.78 -1.33 0.15
C GLU A 400 -30.07 0.06 -0.45
N TYR A 401 -29.16 0.60 -1.26
CA TYR A 401 -29.36 1.91 -1.86
C TYR A 401 -30.53 1.95 -2.83
N TYR A 402 -30.62 0.93 -3.69
CA TYR A 402 -31.69 0.82 -4.66
C TYR A 402 -33.05 0.70 -3.98
N THR A 403 -33.17 -0.09 -2.90
CA THR A 403 -34.44 -0.20 -2.16
C THR A 403 -34.78 1.07 -1.38
N LYS A 404 -33.79 1.78 -0.80
CA LYS A 404 -34.00 3.11 -0.19
C LYS A 404 -34.53 4.14 -1.21
N LYS A 405 -34.15 4.03 -2.49
CA LYS A 405 -34.53 4.98 -3.54
C LYS A 405 -35.81 4.63 -4.31
N TYR A 406 -36.08 3.33 -4.55
CA TYR A 406 -37.15 2.86 -5.43
C TYR A 406 -38.17 1.93 -4.76
N ALA A 407 -37.99 1.59 -3.47
CA ALA A 407 -38.82 0.63 -2.73
C ALA A 407 -38.91 -0.78 -3.35
N SER A 408 -37.95 -1.14 -4.21
CA SER A 408 -37.80 -2.44 -4.86
C SER A 408 -36.35 -2.94 -4.73
N PHE A 409 -36.08 -4.16 -5.18
CA PHE A 409 -34.71 -4.67 -5.33
C PHE A 409 -34.39 -4.79 -6.82
N MET A 410 -33.11 -4.68 -7.17
CA MET A 410 -32.63 -4.96 -8.52
C MET A 410 -32.72 -6.46 -8.82
N ASN A 411 -33.02 -6.82 -10.06
CA ASN A 411 -32.76 -8.18 -10.55
C ASN A 411 -31.26 -8.52 -10.46
N ALA A 412 -30.95 -9.81 -10.36
CA ALA A 412 -29.58 -10.31 -10.34
C ALA A 412 -28.78 -9.86 -11.59
N SER A 413 -29.42 -9.88 -12.76
CA SER A 413 -28.84 -9.37 -14.02
C SER A 413 -28.66 -7.85 -14.04
N THR A 414 -29.47 -7.08 -13.31
CA THR A 414 -29.31 -5.63 -13.18
C THR A 414 -28.12 -5.32 -12.28
N LEU A 415 -27.99 -6.01 -11.14
CA LEU A 415 -26.86 -5.86 -10.23
C LEU A 415 -25.55 -6.30 -10.89
N LYS A 416 -25.52 -7.47 -11.55
CA LYS A 416 -24.37 -7.95 -12.34
C LYS A 416 -24.02 -6.98 -13.47
N GLY A 417 -25.00 -6.63 -14.31
CA GLY A 417 -24.80 -5.71 -15.43
C GLY A 417 -24.31 -4.32 -15.00
N LEU A 418 -24.83 -3.78 -13.90
CA LEU A 418 -24.40 -2.50 -13.33
C LEU A 418 -22.91 -2.54 -12.92
N VAL A 419 -22.47 -3.56 -12.18
CA VAL A 419 -21.08 -3.58 -11.70
C VAL A 419 -20.08 -3.97 -12.78
N CYS A 420 -20.47 -4.71 -13.82
CA CYS A 420 -19.66 -4.85 -15.02
C CYS A 420 -19.60 -3.54 -15.84
N HIS A 421 -20.72 -2.79 -15.91
CA HIS A 421 -20.79 -1.52 -16.64
C HIS A 421 -19.95 -0.41 -16.01
N THR A 422 -19.89 -0.37 -14.67
CA THR A 422 -19.16 0.68 -13.93
C THR A 422 -17.82 0.20 -13.35
N ALA A 423 -17.36 -1.00 -13.68
CA ALA A 423 -16.05 -1.49 -13.26
C ALA A 423 -14.93 -0.56 -13.76
N LEU A 424 -13.88 -0.40 -12.94
CA LEU A 424 -12.66 0.26 -13.38
C LEU A 424 -11.87 -0.72 -14.24
N ASP A 425 -11.89 -0.47 -15.55
CA ASP A 425 -11.09 -1.18 -16.56
C ASP A 425 -9.61 -1.29 -16.14
N ALA A 426 -9.02 -2.46 -16.36
CA ALA A 426 -7.67 -2.83 -15.93
C ALA A 426 -7.14 -3.96 -16.82
N GLY A 427 -5.85 -3.90 -17.17
CA GLY A 427 -5.25 -4.85 -18.12
C GLY A 427 -5.24 -4.27 -19.53
N ASN A 428 -5.77 -5.01 -20.49
CA ASN A 428 -5.98 -4.52 -21.86
C ASN A 428 -7.20 -3.57 -21.89
N PRO A 429 -7.28 -2.59 -22.81
CA PRO A 429 -8.46 -1.74 -22.92
C PRO A 429 -9.72 -2.53 -23.30
N GLY A 430 -10.80 -2.35 -22.52
CA GLY A 430 -12.03 -3.13 -22.66
C GLY A 430 -11.97 -4.48 -21.93
N PRO A 431 -12.99 -5.35 -22.06
CA PRO A 431 -13.02 -6.62 -21.32
C PRO A 431 -11.84 -7.52 -21.71
N ASP A 432 -11.26 -8.21 -20.74
CA ASP A 432 -10.25 -9.26 -20.98
C ASP A 432 -10.48 -10.50 -20.08
N TYR A 433 -9.79 -11.60 -20.40
CA TYR A 433 -9.93 -12.87 -19.67
C TYR A 433 -9.14 -12.93 -18.33
N VAL A 434 -8.46 -11.83 -17.95
CA VAL A 434 -7.65 -11.71 -16.73
C VAL A 434 -8.44 -10.97 -15.65
N TYR A 435 -8.91 -9.76 -15.97
CA TYR A 435 -9.63 -8.87 -15.06
C TYR A 435 -11.15 -8.90 -15.26
N GLY A 436 -11.64 -9.48 -16.36
CA GLY A 436 -13.05 -9.42 -16.74
C GLY A 436 -13.39 -8.05 -17.31
N TRP A 437 -14.47 -7.46 -16.81
CA TRP A 437 -14.82 -6.06 -17.04
C TRP A 437 -14.02 -5.07 -16.17
N GLY A 438 -13.16 -5.56 -15.25
CA GLY A 438 -12.28 -4.74 -14.42
C GLY A 438 -12.52 -4.89 -12.91
N LEU A 439 -11.98 -3.95 -12.13
CA LEU A 439 -12.13 -3.90 -10.68
C LEU A 439 -13.49 -3.27 -10.28
N LEU A 440 -14.20 -3.88 -9.31
CA LEU A 440 -15.44 -3.31 -8.76
C LEU A 440 -15.26 -1.85 -8.33
N ASP A 441 -16.10 -0.95 -8.85
CA ASP A 441 -16.23 0.43 -8.37
C ASP A 441 -17.65 0.70 -7.84
N MET A 442 -17.79 0.58 -6.52
CA MET A 442 -19.03 0.87 -5.80
C MET A 442 -19.45 2.34 -5.88
N GLY A 443 -18.49 3.26 -6.02
CA GLY A 443 -18.77 4.69 -6.13
C GLY A 443 -19.42 4.99 -7.48
N ALA A 444 -18.85 4.48 -8.56
CA ALA A 444 -19.42 4.62 -9.89
C ALA A 444 -20.78 3.90 -10.03
N ALA A 445 -20.92 2.69 -9.47
CA ALA A 445 -22.19 1.95 -9.44
C ALA A 445 -23.30 2.73 -8.70
N ALA A 446 -23.00 3.23 -7.50
CA ALA A 446 -23.97 4.01 -6.72
C ALA A 446 -24.26 5.38 -7.33
N GLN A 447 -23.29 6.02 -7.99
CA GLN A 447 -23.51 7.25 -8.74
C GLN A 447 -24.42 7.01 -9.95
N ALA A 448 -24.27 5.89 -10.67
CA ALA A 448 -25.17 5.50 -11.74
C ALA A 448 -26.61 5.22 -11.23
N ILE A 449 -26.79 4.68 -10.02
CA ILE A 449 -28.10 4.58 -9.37
C ILE A 449 -28.62 5.98 -8.95
N THR A 450 -27.73 6.88 -8.52
CA THR A 450 -28.05 8.26 -8.13
C THR A 450 -28.58 9.08 -9.31
N ASP A 451 -27.92 8.98 -10.46
CA ASP A 451 -28.22 9.74 -11.67
C ASP A 451 -29.32 9.13 -12.56
N ASN A 452 -29.83 7.94 -12.21
CA ASN A 452 -30.78 7.19 -13.04
C ASN A 452 -32.04 8.01 -13.35
N GLY A 453 -32.33 8.15 -14.65
CA GLY A 453 -33.39 9.00 -15.19
C GLY A 453 -32.92 10.41 -15.59
N THR A 454 -31.65 10.75 -15.38
CA THR A 454 -31.05 12.05 -15.73
C THR A 454 -29.73 11.91 -16.50
N LYS A 455 -28.62 11.59 -15.82
CA LYS A 455 -27.28 11.40 -16.44
C LYS A 455 -26.91 9.93 -16.68
N SER A 456 -27.73 9.01 -16.18
CA SER A 456 -27.67 7.58 -16.45
C SER A 456 -29.08 7.03 -16.67
N MET A 457 -29.16 5.80 -17.18
CA MET A 457 -30.38 5.02 -17.28
C MET A 457 -30.11 3.62 -16.73
N ILE A 458 -30.94 3.16 -15.80
CA ILE A 458 -30.99 1.77 -15.33
C ILE A 458 -32.44 1.32 -15.51
N ALA A 459 -32.65 0.38 -16.44
CA ALA A 459 -33.99 -0.03 -16.86
C ALA A 459 -34.09 -1.57 -16.97
N GLU A 460 -34.97 -2.14 -16.17
CA GLU A 460 -35.40 -3.54 -16.29
C GLU A 460 -36.52 -3.65 -17.33
N LYS A 461 -36.36 -4.55 -18.28
CA LYS A 461 -37.20 -4.67 -19.48
C LYS A 461 -37.40 -6.13 -19.87
N THR A 462 -38.37 -6.39 -20.74
CA THR A 462 -38.61 -7.70 -21.33
C THR A 462 -38.69 -7.55 -22.84
N LEU A 463 -37.93 -8.37 -23.57
CA LEU A 463 -37.96 -8.44 -25.02
C LEU A 463 -38.77 -9.67 -25.45
N THR A 464 -39.80 -9.50 -26.26
CA THR A 464 -40.64 -10.61 -26.75
C THR A 464 -40.15 -11.15 -28.10
N GLN A 465 -40.58 -12.36 -28.49
CA GLN A 465 -40.27 -12.92 -29.81
C GLN A 465 -40.56 -11.91 -30.95
N GLY A 466 -39.58 -11.71 -31.84
CA GLY A 466 -39.63 -10.74 -32.94
C GLY A 466 -39.56 -9.24 -32.57
N GLN A 467 -39.40 -8.87 -31.30
CA GLN A 467 -39.42 -7.47 -30.88
C GLN A 467 -38.06 -6.77 -31.01
N THR A 468 -38.11 -5.50 -31.44
CA THR A 468 -37.04 -4.51 -31.32
C THR A 468 -37.45 -3.45 -30.31
N GLN A 469 -36.54 -3.05 -29.41
CA GLN A 469 -36.74 -1.92 -28.49
C GLN A 469 -35.69 -0.83 -28.74
N THR A 470 -36.10 0.43 -28.69
CA THR A 470 -35.24 1.59 -28.96
C THR A 470 -35.33 2.64 -27.87
N TYR A 471 -34.19 3.29 -27.58
CA TYR A 471 -34.03 4.31 -26.55
C TYR A 471 -33.24 5.48 -27.13
N ASN A 472 -33.85 6.67 -27.16
CA ASN A 472 -33.14 7.87 -27.58
C ASN A 472 -32.48 8.52 -26.37
N VAL A 473 -31.18 8.80 -26.49
CA VAL A 473 -30.38 9.43 -25.45
C VAL A 473 -29.59 10.61 -26.02
N VAL A 474 -29.26 11.58 -25.18
CA VAL A 474 -28.40 12.71 -25.54
C VAL A 474 -27.10 12.59 -24.76
N ALA A 475 -25.99 12.54 -25.49
CA ALA A 475 -24.67 12.38 -24.88
C ALA A 475 -24.29 13.62 -24.05
N SER A 476 -23.66 13.39 -22.90
CA SER A 476 -23.19 14.46 -22.03
C SER A 476 -21.91 15.13 -22.53
N GLY A 477 -21.09 14.43 -23.32
CA GLY A 477 -19.73 14.85 -23.68
C GLY A 477 -18.71 14.79 -22.52
N ASN A 478 -19.17 14.57 -21.29
CA ASN A 478 -18.33 14.35 -20.11
C ASN A 478 -17.92 12.86 -20.02
N GLY A 479 -17.14 12.41 -20.99
CA GLY A 479 -16.64 11.04 -21.10
C GLY A 479 -17.25 10.24 -22.26
N ALA A 480 -17.16 8.92 -22.18
CA ALA A 480 -17.73 8.01 -23.16
C ALA A 480 -19.24 7.81 -22.94
N LEU A 481 -20.00 7.66 -24.02
CA LEU A 481 -21.34 7.09 -23.96
C LEU A 481 -21.20 5.58 -23.91
N MET A 482 -21.67 4.98 -22.82
CA MET A 482 -21.61 3.54 -22.60
C MET A 482 -23.02 3.00 -22.47
N ALA A 483 -23.32 1.87 -23.09
CA ALA A 483 -24.55 1.13 -22.84
C ALA A 483 -24.25 -0.37 -22.70
N THR A 484 -24.74 -0.98 -21.62
CA THR A 484 -24.61 -2.41 -21.33
C THR A 484 -25.99 -3.04 -21.24
N ILE A 485 -26.17 -4.18 -21.89
CA ILE A 485 -27.27 -5.11 -21.56
C ILE A 485 -26.72 -6.32 -20.79
N CYS A 486 -27.49 -6.78 -19.80
CA CYS A 486 -27.23 -8.04 -19.10
C CYS A 486 -28.54 -8.78 -18.84
N TRP A 487 -28.54 -10.10 -18.99
CA TRP A 487 -29.72 -10.93 -18.78
C TRP A 487 -29.40 -12.25 -18.07
N THR A 488 -30.40 -12.77 -17.37
CA THR A 488 -30.37 -14.12 -16.80
C THR A 488 -30.77 -15.08 -17.90
N ASP A 489 -29.79 -15.76 -18.50
CA ASP A 489 -29.97 -16.60 -19.69
C ASP A 489 -30.42 -18.02 -19.29
N PRO A 490 -31.34 -18.68 -20.02
CA PRO A 490 -31.72 -20.06 -19.76
C PRO A 490 -30.50 -21.00 -19.77
N ALA A 491 -30.52 -22.05 -18.94
CA ALA A 491 -29.38 -22.98 -18.86
C ALA A 491 -29.07 -23.63 -20.22
N GLY A 492 -27.79 -23.66 -20.58
CA GLY A 492 -27.30 -24.25 -21.83
C GLY A 492 -27.18 -25.77 -21.77
N THR A 493 -26.68 -26.37 -22.85
CA THR A 493 -26.30 -27.79 -22.87
C THR A 493 -24.90 -27.99 -22.31
N ALA A 494 -24.67 -29.08 -21.58
CA ALA A 494 -23.35 -29.41 -21.05
C ALA A 494 -22.33 -29.65 -22.18
N ASN A 495 -21.07 -29.30 -21.95
CA ASN A 495 -19.96 -29.77 -22.78
C ASN A 495 -19.88 -31.31 -22.80
N ALA A 496 -19.29 -31.86 -23.85
CA ALA A 496 -19.00 -33.29 -23.91
C ALA A 496 -17.87 -33.67 -22.94
N VAL A 497 -18.07 -34.72 -22.14
CA VAL A 497 -17.09 -35.19 -21.15
C VAL A 497 -15.79 -35.62 -21.84
N GLY A 498 -14.65 -35.16 -21.33
CA GLY A 498 -13.31 -35.48 -21.84
C GLY A 498 -12.89 -34.69 -23.08
N VAL A 499 -13.65 -33.66 -23.47
CA VAL A 499 -13.28 -32.70 -24.53
C VAL A 499 -12.74 -31.43 -23.88
N ILE A 500 -11.57 -30.97 -24.35
CA ILE A 500 -10.89 -29.75 -23.92
C ILE A 500 -11.26 -28.63 -24.90
N ASN A 501 -11.54 -27.41 -24.40
CA ASN A 501 -11.73 -26.21 -25.21
C ASN A 501 -12.88 -26.32 -26.25
N ASP A 502 -14.04 -26.86 -25.83
CA ASP A 502 -15.24 -26.94 -26.68
C ASP A 502 -15.91 -25.56 -26.87
N ARG A 503 -15.52 -24.89 -27.96
CA ARG A 503 -15.95 -23.56 -28.40
C ARG A 503 -17.43 -23.45 -28.80
N THR A 504 -18.24 -24.51 -28.66
CA THR A 504 -19.70 -24.48 -28.92
C THR A 504 -20.38 -23.56 -27.90
N PRO A 505 -20.98 -22.41 -28.31
CA PRO A 505 -21.57 -21.42 -27.39
C PRO A 505 -22.59 -22.05 -26.43
N LYS A 506 -22.56 -21.65 -25.15
CA LYS A 506 -23.58 -22.07 -24.17
C LYS A 506 -24.70 -21.05 -24.00
N LEU A 507 -24.62 -19.89 -24.66
CA LEU A 507 -25.69 -18.89 -24.73
C LEU A 507 -26.94 -19.48 -25.39
N VAL A 508 -28.12 -19.21 -24.83
CA VAL A 508 -29.40 -19.75 -25.33
C VAL A 508 -30.25 -18.65 -25.96
N ASN A 509 -30.50 -17.55 -25.25
CA ASN A 509 -31.22 -16.40 -25.78
C ASN A 509 -30.19 -15.32 -26.17
N ASP A 510 -29.86 -15.24 -27.46
CA ASP A 510 -28.90 -14.29 -28.03
C ASP A 510 -29.55 -12.90 -28.22
N LEU A 511 -29.25 -11.97 -27.29
CA LEU A 511 -29.66 -10.58 -27.34
C LEU A 511 -28.53 -9.71 -27.91
N ASP A 512 -28.90 -8.75 -28.76
CA ASP A 512 -27.98 -7.78 -29.38
C ASP A 512 -28.30 -6.35 -28.90
N ILE A 513 -27.28 -5.59 -28.47
CA ILE A 513 -27.33 -4.12 -28.36
C ILE A 513 -26.52 -3.45 -29.47
N ARG A 514 -27.03 -2.34 -30.00
CA ARG A 514 -26.30 -1.42 -30.88
C ARG A 514 -26.54 0.03 -30.45
N ILE A 515 -25.59 0.92 -30.68
CA ILE A 515 -25.79 2.37 -30.58
C ILE A 515 -25.60 2.97 -31.97
N THR A 516 -26.44 3.90 -32.39
CA THR A 516 -26.24 4.68 -33.62
C THR A 516 -26.37 6.17 -33.38
N ASP A 517 -25.62 6.96 -34.14
CA ASP A 517 -25.72 8.42 -34.17
C ASP A 517 -26.47 8.95 -35.41
N GLY A 518 -27.16 8.05 -36.13
CA GLY A 518 -27.82 8.30 -37.41
C GLY A 518 -26.92 8.10 -38.64
N THR A 519 -25.60 8.01 -38.47
CA THR A 519 -24.63 7.80 -39.57
C THR A 519 -23.76 6.57 -39.36
N THR A 520 -23.31 6.36 -38.12
CA THR A 520 -22.44 5.27 -37.69
C THR A 520 -23.21 4.36 -36.75
N THR A 521 -22.95 3.06 -36.81
CA THR A 521 -23.48 2.06 -35.87
C THR A 521 -22.34 1.43 -35.11
N PHE A 522 -22.32 1.65 -33.79
CA PHE A 522 -21.36 1.11 -32.85
C PHE A 522 -21.83 -0.26 -32.35
N LYS A 523 -20.89 -1.19 -32.25
CA LYS A 523 -21.10 -2.60 -31.90
C LYS A 523 -20.50 -2.93 -30.53
N PRO A 524 -20.97 -3.98 -29.84
CA PRO A 524 -20.45 -4.38 -28.55
C PRO A 524 -19.04 -4.98 -28.63
N TRP A 525 -18.37 -5.04 -27.48
CA TRP A 525 -17.07 -5.71 -27.34
C TRP A 525 -17.16 -7.23 -27.55
N VAL A 526 -16.13 -7.78 -28.18
CA VAL A 526 -15.89 -9.21 -28.40
C VAL A 526 -14.39 -9.55 -28.23
N LEU A 527 -14.11 -10.76 -27.75
CA LEU A 527 -12.76 -11.32 -27.63
C LEU A 527 -12.61 -12.57 -28.51
N ASP A 528 -11.38 -12.91 -28.90
CA ASP A 528 -11.05 -14.19 -29.52
C ASP A 528 -10.54 -15.19 -28.45
N PRO A 529 -11.31 -16.23 -28.11
CA PRO A 529 -10.89 -17.24 -27.13
C PRO A 529 -9.77 -18.17 -27.65
N ASN A 530 -9.38 -18.06 -28.92
CA ASN A 530 -8.21 -18.76 -29.47
C ASN A 530 -6.93 -17.90 -29.37
N SER A 531 -7.08 -16.60 -29.10
CA SER A 531 -6.00 -15.63 -28.92
C SER A 531 -6.17 -14.85 -27.60
N PRO A 532 -6.29 -15.52 -26.44
CA PRO A 532 -6.85 -14.93 -25.22
C PRO A 532 -6.05 -13.77 -24.59
N SER A 533 -4.82 -13.51 -25.05
CA SER A 533 -4.03 -12.34 -24.63
C SER A 533 -4.21 -11.09 -25.52
N THR A 534 -4.95 -11.18 -26.62
CA THR A 534 -5.18 -10.03 -27.51
C THR A 534 -6.28 -9.11 -26.97
N ASN A 535 -6.17 -7.81 -27.27
CA ASN A 535 -7.15 -6.81 -26.86
C ASN A 535 -8.55 -7.10 -27.44
N ALA A 536 -9.59 -6.66 -26.72
CA ALA A 536 -10.95 -6.67 -27.23
C ALA A 536 -11.09 -5.88 -28.54
N THR A 537 -12.01 -6.34 -29.39
CA THR A 537 -12.44 -5.66 -30.61
C THR A 537 -13.96 -5.49 -30.59
N THR A 538 -14.55 -4.78 -31.55
CA THR A 538 -16.01 -4.62 -31.62
C THR A 538 -16.63 -5.53 -32.68
N GLY A 539 -17.71 -6.23 -32.35
CA GLY A 539 -18.33 -7.23 -33.22
C GLY A 539 -19.76 -7.55 -32.80
N ASP A 540 -20.34 -8.61 -33.37
CA ASP A 540 -21.57 -9.18 -32.83
C ASP A 540 -21.15 -10.21 -31.77
N ASN A 541 -21.51 -10.02 -30.50
CA ASN A 541 -21.30 -11.05 -29.50
C ASN A 541 -22.35 -12.17 -29.72
N THR A 542 -21.97 -13.40 -29.40
CA THR A 542 -22.78 -14.62 -29.58
C THR A 542 -22.51 -15.63 -28.45
N ARG A 543 -21.84 -15.19 -27.38
CA ARG A 543 -21.32 -16.02 -26.29
C ARG A 543 -21.74 -15.46 -24.94
N ASP A 544 -21.55 -14.17 -24.71
CA ASP A 544 -21.76 -13.55 -23.39
C ASP A 544 -23.21 -13.12 -23.17
N ASN A 545 -23.72 -13.30 -21.95
CA ASN A 545 -24.98 -12.71 -21.48
C ASN A 545 -24.78 -11.30 -20.86
N VAL A 546 -23.68 -10.64 -21.26
CA VAL A 546 -23.32 -9.25 -20.96
C VAL A 546 -22.71 -8.65 -22.23
N GLU A 547 -23.44 -7.76 -22.90
CA GLU A 547 -22.90 -6.99 -24.03
C GLU A 547 -22.73 -5.53 -23.60
N GLN A 548 -21.59 -4.91 -23.92
CA GLN A 548 -21.35 -3.48 -23.73
C GLN A 548 -20.91 -2.83 -25.04
N VAL A 549 -21.58 -1.74 -25.43
CA VAL A 549 -21.14 -0.80 -26.47
C VAL A 549 -20.49 0.40 -25.80
N TYR A 550 -19.26 0.73 -26.20
CA TYR A 550 -18.48 1.85 -25.69
C TYR A 550 -18.21 2.86 -26.82
N VAL A 551 -18.73 4.08 -26.70
CA VAL A 551 -18.55 5.16 -27.69
C VAL A 551 -17.66 6.24 -27.08
N GLN A 552 -16.37 6.18 -27.39
CA GLN A 552 -15.38 7.16 -26.93
C GLN A 552 -15.59 8.53 -27.58
N GLY A 553 -15.36 9.61 -26.83
CA GLY A 553 -15.34 10.97 -27.38
C GLY A 553 -16.69 11.38 -27.96
N THR A 554 -17.75 11.29 -27.17
CA THR A 554 -19.04 11.82 -27.63
C THR A 554 -19.04 13.34 -27.66
N ILE A 555 -19.75 13.90 -28.63
CA ILE A 555 -19.98 15.34 -28.70
C ILE A 555 -21.11 15.68 -27.71
N PRO A 556 -20.94 16.63 -26.77
CA PRO A 556 -22.01 17.10 -25.89
C PRO A 556 -23.28 17.42 -26.69
N GLY A 557 -24.45 17.06 -26.18
CA GLY A 557 -25.71 17.39 -26.83
C GLY A 557 -26.05 16.63 -28.11
N LYS A 558 -25.17 15.76 -28.62
CA LYS A 558 -25.48 14.90 -29.77
C LYS A 558 -26.45 13.79 -29.35
N ALA A 559 -27.50 13.61 -30.15
CA ALA A 559 -28.47 12.54 -29.95
C ALA A 559 -27.95 11.20 -30.52
N TYR A 560 -28.22 10.12 -29.79
CA TYR A 560 -27.92 8.74 -30.17
C TYR A 560 -29.16 7.87 -29.93
N THR A 561 -29.33 6.82 -30.74
CA THR A 561 -30.36 5.80 -30.53
C THR A 561 -29.69 4.49 -30.14
N ILE A 562 -30.06 3.97 -28.97
CA ILE A 562 -29.70 2.64 -28.51
C ILE A 562 -30.81 1.68 -28.96
N THR A 563 -30.44 0.58 -29.58
CA THR A 563 -31.36 -0.44 -30.09
C THR A 563 -31.03 -1.78 -29.45
N VAL A 564 -32.04 -2.48 -28.94
CA VAL A 564 -31.92 -3.85 -28.42
C VAL A 564 -32.82 -4.78 -29.24
N THR A 565 -32.24 -5.88 -29.72
CA THR A 565 -32.87 -6.93 -30.55
C THR A 565 -32.48 -8.31 -30.04
N HIS A 566 -32.97 -9.37 -30.69
CA HIS A 566 -32.51 -10.74 -30.47
C HIS A 566 -32.44 -11.53 -31.78
N LYS A 567 -31.69 -12.63 -31.74
CA LYS A 567 -31.62 -13.61 -32.83
C LYS A 567 -32.39 -14.90 -32.46
N GLY A 568 -32.87 -15.59 -33.49
CA GLY A 568 -33.46 -16.92 -33.35
C GLY A 568 -34.83 -16.92 -32.66
N THR A 569 -35.04 -17.90 -31.79
CA THR A 569 -36.30 -18.09 -31.05
C THR A 569 -36.01 -18.04 -29.56
N LEU A 570 -36.58 -17.05 -28.87
CA LEU A 570 -36.45 -16.91 -27.43
C LEU A 570 -37.12 -18.07 -26.71
N THR A 571 -36.36 -18.76 -25.87
CA THR A 571 -36.89 -19.68 -24.86
C THR A 571 -37.85 -18.91 -23.95
N PHE A 572 -38.95 -19.55 -23.53
CA PHE A 572 -40.09 -18.93 -22.82
C PHE A 572 -40.84 -17.82 -23.62
N THR A 573 -40.59 -17.68 -24.92
CA THR A 573 -41.18 -16.67 -25.84
C THR A 573 -40.82 -15.20 -25.53
N SER A 574 -40.08 -14.95 -24.46
CA SER A 574 -39.56 -13.63 -24.07
C SER A 574 -38.36 -13.76 -23.14
N GLN A 575 -37.48 -12.75 -23.15
CA GLN A 575 -36.30 -12.66 -22.29
C GLN A 575 -36.32 -11.34 -21.49
N PRO A 576 -36.38 -11.38 -20.16
CA PRO A 576 -36.08 -10.23 -19.30
C PRO A 576 -34.61 -9.83 -19.42
N TYR A 577 -34.32 -8.54 -19.53
CA TYR A 577 -32.97 -7.99 -19.60
C TYR A 577 -32.88 -6.65 -18.86
N SER A 578 -31.67 -6.29 -18.48
CA SER A 578 -31.33 -5.03 -17.83
C SER A 578 -30.55 -4.16 -18.80
N LEU A 579 -30.93 -2.89 -18.97
CA LEU A 579 -30.17 -1.88 -19.72
C LEU A 579 -29.56 -0.88 -18.72
N ILE A 580 -28.24 -0.72 -18.77
CA ILE A 580 -27.47 0.27 -18.01
C ILE A 580 -26.79 1.21 -19.01
N VAL A 581 -26.99 2.52 -18.87
CA VAL A 581 -26.43 3.55 -19.75
C VAL A 581 -25.81 4.67 -18.92
N THR A 582 -24.60 5.11 -19.26
CA THR A 582 -23.91 6.27 -18.68
C THR A 582 -23.30 7.15 -19.77
N GLY A 583 -22.85 8.35 -19.41
CA GLY A 583 -22.41 9.37 -20.39
C GLY A 583 -23.57 10.07 -21.11
N ILE A 584 -24.78 10.03 -20.54
CA ILE A 584 -25.99 10.68 -21.08
C ILE A 584 -26.40 11.89 -20.23
N GLY A 585 -27.48 12.55 -20.62
CA GLY A 585 -28.04 13.70 -19.90
C GLY A 585 -27.42 15.05 -20.30
N GLY A 586 -26.80 15.12 -21.49
CA GLY A 586 -26.35 16.38 -22.06
C GLY A 586 -27.49 17.24 -22.60
N SER A 587 -27.23 18.54 -22.72
CA SER A 587 -28.15 19.49 -23.35
C SER A 587 -27.95 19.49 -24.86
N VAL A 588 -29.02 19.30 -25.65
CA VAL A 588 -28.94 19.52 -27.10
C VAL A 588 -28.62 20.99 -27.36
N TYR A 589 -27.56 21.27 -28.13
CA TYR A 589 -27.19 22.64 -28.49
C TYR A 589 -28.39 23.39 -29.09
N CYS A 590 -28.53 24.65 -28.70
CA CYS A 590 -29.59 25.52 -29.18
C CYS A 590 -29.61 25.61 -30.73
N ALA A 591 -30.79 25.73 -31.32
CA ALA A 591 -30.92 26.02 -32.74
C ALA A 591 -30.35 27.42 -33.07
N SER A 592 -29.65 27.53 -34.19
CA SER A 592 -29.15 28.80 -34.73
C SER A 592 -29.21 28.79 -36.25
N ALA A 593 -30.07 29.63 -36.84
CA ALA A 593 -30.24 29.74 -38.29
C ALA A 593 -30.95 31.05 -38.68
N PRO A 594 -30.59 31.66 -39.82
CA PRO A 594 -31.32 32.79 -40.37
C PRO A 594 -32.69 32.37 -40.90
N ALA A 595 -33.61 33.33 -40.97
CA ALA A 595 -34.93 33.18 -41.59
C ALA A 595 -34.87 33.05 -43.12
N SER A 596 -33.73 33.38 -43.74
CA SER A 596 -33.48 33.26 -45.18
C SER A 596 -32.02 32.87 -45.46
N ASN A 597 -31.81 32.01 -46.45
CA ASN A 597 -30.48 31.67 -46.98
C ASN A 597 -29.99 32.65 -48.07
N ALA A 598 -30.55 33.85 -48.14
CA ALA A 598 -30.15 34.83 -49.15
C ALA A 598 -28.80 35.49 -48.80
N ASP A 599 -28.09 35.89 -49.86
CA ASP A 599 -26.97 36.83 -49.83
C ASP A 599 -25.71 36.32 -49.11
N SER A 600 -25.43 36.69 -47.86
CA SER A 600 -24.13 36.43 -47.22
C SER A 600 -23.90 35.00 -46.74
N LYS A 601 -22.65 34.51 -46.86
CA LYS A 601 -22.22 33.15 -46.46
C LYS A 601 -20.78 33.08 -45.93
N ILE A 602 -20.45 32.00 -45.24
CA ILE A 602 -19.06 31.61 -44.90
C ILE A 602 -18.53 30.76 -46.07
N THR A 603 -17.35 31.10 -46.61
CA THR A 603 -16.76 30.42 -47.79
C THR A 603 -15.64 29.46 -47.43
N ASN A 604 -14.84 29.77 -46.40
CA ASN A 604 -13.78 28.90 -45.90
C ASN A 604 -13.51 29.18 -44.42
N VAL A 605 -13.14 28.14 -43.67
CA VAL A 605 -12.74 28.20 -42.26
C VAL A 605 -11.44 27.44 -42.09
N THR A 606 -10.44 28.04 -41.43
CA THR A 606 -9.26 27.32 -40.95
C THR A 606 -8.99 27.56 -39.47
N LEU A 607 -8.63 26.49 -38.76
CA LEU A 607 -8.23 26.51 -37.35
C LEU A 607 -7.40 25.24 -37.04
N ALA A 608 -6.14 25.40 -36.65
CA ALA A 608 -5.22 24.27 -36.46
C ALA A 608 -5.13 23.35 -37.70
N ASP A 609 -5.56 22.10 -37.60
CA ASP A 609 -5.68 21.09 -38.67
C ASP A 609 -7.02 21.14 -39.43
N LEU A 610 -8.02 21.88 -38.94
CA LEU A 610 -9.28 22.12 -39.66
C LEU A 610 -9.02 23.06 -40.85
N ASN A 611 -9.42 22.63 -42.04
CA ASN A 611 -9.59 23.46 -43.22
C ASN A 611 -10.84 22.99 -43.98
N TYR A 612 -11.88 23.82 -44.00
CA TYR A 612 -13.14 23.52 -44.66
C TYR A 612 -13.52 24.62 -45.66
N THR A 613 -13.88 24.25 -46.88
CA THR A 613 -14.37 25.17 -47.92
C THR A 613 -15.81 24.82 -48.25
N SER A 614 -16.72 25.79 -48.07
CA SER A 614 -18.15 25.61 -48.30
C SER A 614 -18.46 25.39 -49.80
N PRO A 615 -19.38 24.48 -50.16
CA PRO A 615 -19.90 24.32 -51.52
C PRO A 615 -20.49 25.62 -52.11
N THR A 616 -20.78 25.63 -53.42
CA THR A 616 -21.44 26.76 -54.10
C THR A 616 -22.88 26.98 -53.63
N GLY A 617 -23.38 28.22 -53.71
CA GLY A 617 -24.70 28.62 -53.17
C GLY A 617 -24.63 29.04 -51.69
N CYS A 618 -25.79 29.39 -51.10
CA CYS A 618 -25.93 29.71 -49.68
C CYS A 618 -26.91 28.76 -48.98
N THR A 619 -26.61 28.46 -47.73
CA THR A 619 -27.37 27.64 -46.79
C THR A 619 -27.72 28.46 -45.55
N THR A 620 -28.79 28.11 -44.85
CA THR A 620 -29.10 28.72 -43.54
C THR A 620 -28.19 28.15 -42.43
N TYR A 621 -27.96 26.84 -42.48
CA TYR A 621 -27.20 26.08 -41.50
C TYR A 621 -26.37 24.99 -42.21
N THR A 622 -25.10 24.87 -41.85
CA THR A 622 -24.19 23.86 -42.38
C THR A 622 -23.59 23.04 -41.23
N ASN A 623 -23.92 21.74 -41.18
CA ASN A 623 -23.40 20.84 -40.15
C ASN A 623 -22.08 20.22 -40.61
N ASN A 624 -20.98 20.65 -40.00
CA ASN A 624 -19.63 20.13 -40.24
C ASN A 624 -19.04 19.43 -39.00
N THR A 625 -19.86 18.88 -38.08
CA THR A 625 -19.35 18.20 -36.86
C THR A 625 -18.53 16.93 -37.13
N SER A 626 -18.48 16.43 -38.37
CA SER A 626 -17.53 15.38 -38.79
C SER A 626 -16.10 15.92 -39.00
N MET A 627 -15.95 17.23 -39.16
CA MET A 627 -14.67 17.91 -39.25
C MET A 627 -14.21 18.31 -37.84
N VAL A 628 -12.97 17.96 -37.51
CA VAL A 628 -12.39 18.16 -36.17
C VAL A 628 -11.24 19.17 -36.24
N ALA A 629 -11.21 20.12 -35.30
CA ALA A 629 -10.03 20.93 -35.00
C ALA A 629 -9.35 20.41 -33.73
N SER A 630 -8.09 20.02 -33.83
CA SER A 630 -7.26 19.46 -32.76
C SER A 630 -6.48 20.57 -32.03
N LEU A 631 -6.86 20.85 -30.80
CA LEU A 631 -6.45 22.02 -30.03
C LEU A 631 -5.71 21.62 -28.75
N GLU A 632 -4.39 21.86 -28.69
CA GLU A 632 -3.57 21.64 -27.48
C GLU A 632 -3.91 22.64 -26.36
N GLN A 633 -4.02 22.15 -25.13
CA GLN A 633 -4.13 22.96 -23.91
C GLN A 633 -3.10 24.10 -23.87
N GLY A 634 -3.54 25.31 -23.49
CA GLY A 634 -2.70 26.49 -23.34
C GLY A 634 -2.16 27.09 -24.64
N LYS A 635 -2.23 26.35 -25.76
CA LYS A 635 -1.68 26.79 -27.05
C LYS A 635 -2.57 27.82 -27.70
N THR A 636 -1.94 28.74 -28.43
CA THR A 636 -2.62 29.75 -29.24
C THR A 636 -2.62 29.35 -30.71
N TYR A 637 -3.78 29.40 -31.34
CA TYR A 637 -4.00 29.05 -32.73
C TYR A 637 -4.58 30.23 -33.51
N ALA A 638 -4.16 30.38 -34.77
CA ALA A 638 -4.80 31.30 -35.69
C ALA A 638 -6.14 30.72 -36.18
N LEU A 639 -7.20 31.51 -36.06
CA LEU A 639 -8.52 31.27 -36.64
C LEU A 639 -8.67 32.18 -37.86
N SER A 640 -9.03 31.60 -39.01
CA SER A 640 -9.34 32.33 -40.25
C SER A 640 -10.74 31.99 -40.73
N ILE A 641 -11.56 33.00 -41.01
CA ILE A 641 -12.91 32.84 -41.53
C ILE A 641 -13.05 33.73 -42.78
N SER A 642 -13.22 33.09 -43.94
CA SER A 642 -13.50 33.76 -45.20
C SER A 642 -14.99 33.99 -45.36
N LEU A 643 -15.36 35.24 -45.67
CA LEU A 643 -16.74 35.72 -45.79
C LEU A 643 -17.05 36.07 -47.25
N GLY A 644 -18.22 35.65 -47.72
CA GLY A 644 -18.64 35.81 -49.11
C GLY A 644 -20.09 36.25 -49.28
N THR A 645 -20.60 36.08 -50.50
CA THR A 645 -22.02 36.15 -50.86
C THR A 645 -22.31 35.16 -52.00
N CYS A 646 -23.55 34.69 -52.10
CA CYS A 646 -24.09 34.03 -53.30
C CYS A 646 -25.15 34.87 -54.04
N GLY A 647 -25.42 36.10 -53.57
CA GLY A 647 -26.45 36.99 -54.08
C GLY A 647 -26.00 38.45 -54.10
N SER A 648 -26.82 39.33 -53.55
CA SER A 648 -26.43 40.72 -53.27
C SER A 648 -25.41 40.77 -52.13
N ASN A 649 -24.72 41.90 -51.98
CA ASN A 649 -23.72 42.07 -50.93
C ASN A 649 -24.15 43.16 -49.95
N PHE A 650 -24.28 42.77 -48.68
CA PHE A 650 -24.61 43.64 -47.54
C PHE A 650 -23.50 43.63 -46.48
N ASN A 651 -23.58 44.57 -45.54
CA ASN A 651 -22.70 44.59 -44.37
C ASN A 651 -22.93 43.35 -43.51
N LYS A 652 -21.85 42.67 -43.11
CA LYS A 652 -21.91 41.41 -42.37
C LYS A 652 -20.87 41.35 -41.25
N ILE A 653 -21.19 40.63 -40.17
CA ILE A 653 -20.31 40.35 -39.02
C ILE A 653 -20.38 38.85 -38.72
N VAL A 654 -19.24 38.23 -38.36
CA VAL A 654 -19.19 36.86 -37.84
C VAL A 654 -18.76 36.83 -36.38
N LYS A 655 -19.36 35.92 -35.59
CA LYS A 655 -18.88 35.51 -34.28
C LYS A 655 -18.50 34.04 -34.26
N ALA A 656 -17.50 33.69 -33.46
CA ALA A 656 -17.08 32.31 -33.22
C ALA A 656 -17.21 31.98 -31.72
N TYR A 657 -17.76 30.82 -31.43
CA TYR A 657 -17.95 30.28 -30.08
C TYR A 657 -17.33 28.89 -29.98
N ILE A 658 -16.74 28.55 -28.84
CA ILE A 658 -16.24 27.20 -28.54
C ILE A 658 -16.69 26.85 -27.13
N ASP A 659 -17.52 25.80 -27.00
CA ASP A 659 -17.87 25.25 -25.68
C ASP A 659 -16.59 24.61 -25.10
N TRP A 660 -15.95 25.30 -24.16
CA TRP A 660 -14.66 24.87 -23.58
C TRP A 660 -14.85 23.85 -22.46
N ASN A 661 -16.04 23.83 -21.86
CA ASN A 661 -16.32 23.02 -20.68
C ASN A 661 -17.11 21.73 -21.01
N GLY A 662 -17.66 21.63 -22.22
CA GLY A 662 -18.38 20.49 -22.76
C GLY A 662 -19.80 20.33 -22.21
N ASN A 663 -20.48 21.41 -21.80
CA ASN A 663 -21.82 21.31 -21.19
C ASN A 663 -22.99 21.26 -22.21
N GLY A 664 -22.74 21.44 -23.51
CA GLY A 664 -23.78 21.46 -24.54
C GLY A 664 -24.50 22.81 -24.69
N THR A 665 -23.94 23.87 -24.12
CA THR A 665 -24.38 25.25 -24.29
C THR A 665 -23.18 26.15 -24.63
N PHE A 666 -23.44 27.36 -25.11
CA PHE A 666 -22.38 28.34 -25.39
C PHE A 666 -22.50 29.48 -24.37
N ASP A 667 -21.72 29.38 -23.29
CA ASP A 667 -21.73 30.33 -22.18
C ASP A 667 -21.10 31.69 -22.57
N SER A 668 -21.28 32.71 -21.73
CA SER A 668 -20.81 34.07 -22.06
C SER A 668 -19.28 34.20 -22.15
N ASN A 669 -18.54 33.32 -21.48
CA ASN A 669 -17.07 33.20 -21.55
C ASN A 669 -16.57 32.33 -22.72
N GLU A 670 -17.47 31.86 -23.59
CA GLU A 670 -17.18 30.93 -24.68
C GLU A 670 -17.29 31.57 -26.06
N LEU A 671 -17.62 32.86 -26.12
CA LEU A 671 -17.40 33.73 -27.28
C LEU A 671 -15.88 33.96 -27.48
N VAL A 672 -15.27 33.23 -28.41
CA VAL A 672 -13.83 33.28 -28.66
C VAL A 672 -13.41 34.36 -29.66
N ALA A 673 -14.31 34.81 -30.53
CA ALA A 673 -14.03 35.88 -31.50
C ALA A 673 -15.29 36.64 -31.97
N THR A 674 -15.13 37.92 -32.27
CA THR A 674 -16.11 38.76 -32.98
C THR A 674 -15.38 39.57 -34.05
N SER A 675 -15.87 39.57 -35.29
CA SER A 675 -15.28 40.35 -36.38
C SER A 675 -15.68 41.82 -36.35
N GLY A 676 -14.95 42.66 -37.10
CA GLY A 676 -15.47 43.96 -37.53
C GLY A 676 -16.60 43.84 -38.57
N VAL A 677 -17.13 44.96 -39.03
CA VAL A 677 -18.11 45.02 -40.12
C VAL A 677 -17.42 44.84 -41.47
N TYR A 678 -17.80 43.80 -42.22
CA TYR A 678 -17.35 43.58 -43.59
C TYR A 678 -18.39 44.08 -44.58
N ALA A 679 -18.06 45.14 -45.32
CA ALA A 679 -18.91 45.73 -46.37
C ALA A 679 -18.82 45.01 -47.73
N ALA A 680 -17.98 43.97 -47.84
CA ALA A 680 -17.75 43.17 -49.05
C ALA A 680 -17.28 41.75 -48.66
N ASN A 681 -16.93 40.93 -49.64
CA ASN A 681 -16.18 39.70 -49.39
C ASN A 681 -14.82 40.03 -48.73
N GLY A 682 -14.36 39.17 -47.82
CA GLY A 682 -13.12 39.40 -47.09
C GLY A 682 -12.75 38.23 -46.19
N VAL A 683 -11.64 38.35 -45.48
CA VAL A 683 -11.17 37.35 -44.51
C VAL A 683 -11.05 38.00 -43.15
N PHE A 684 -11.60 37.36 -42.13
CA PHE A 684 -11.41 37.68 -40.73
C PHE A 684 -10.38 36.74 -40.13
N THR A 685 -9.30 37.29 -39.58
CA THR A 685 -8.26 36.53 -38.88
C THR A 685 -8.12 37.01 -37.44
N THR A 686 -7.92 36.08 -36.53
CA THR A 686 -7.64 36.35 -35.11
C THR A 686 -6.85 35.19 -34.51
N ASN A 687 -6.35 35.36 -33.29
CA ASN A 687 -5.79 34.29 -32.49
C ASN A 687 -6.80 33.86 -31.41
N ILE A 688 -6.91 32.56 -31.16
CA ILE A 688 -7.64 31.99 -30.02
C ILE A 688 -6.66 31.21 -29.14
N THR A 689 -6.76 31.36 -27.81
CA THR A 689 -5.94 30.62 -26.84
C THR A 689 -6.81 29.58 -26.15
N VAL A 690 -6.36 28.31 -26.17
CA VAL A 690 -7.08 27.20 -25.54
C VAL A 690 -6.88 27.27 -24.03
N PRO A 691 -7.95 27.28 -23.20
CA PRO A 691 -7.81 27.26 -21.75
C PRO A 691 -7.04 26.03 -21.26
N THR A 692 -6.21 26.15 -20.23
CA THR A 692 -5.55 24.98 -19.59
C THR A 692 -6.52 24.09 -18.81
N THR A 693 -7.76 24.55 -18.59
CA THR A 693 -8.83 23.84 -17.88
C THR A 693 -9.59 22.83 -18.73
N VAL A 694 -9.41 22.81 -20.06
CA VAL A 694 -10.05 21.80 -20.92
C VAL A 694 -9.48 20.40 -20.63
N THR A 695 -10.30 19.36 -20.74
CA THR A 695 -9.86 17.97 -20.48
C THR A 695 -9.31 17.33 -21.76
N PRO A 696 -8.04 16.85 -21.78
CA PRO A 696 -7.48 16.18 -22.95
C PRO A 696 -8.27 14.94 -23.34
N GLY A 697 -8.54 14.77 -24.63
CA GLY A 697 -9.32 13.67 -25.18
C GLY A 697 -10.82 13.96 -25.31
N ASN A 698 -11.37 14.94 -24.60
CA ASN A 698 -12.77 15.35 -24.76
C ASN A 698 -13.00 16.00 -26.14
N LEU A 699 -14.22 15.81 -26.65
CA LEU A 699 -14.74 16.56 -27.80
C LEU A 699 -15.74 17.61 -27.33
N SER A 700 -15.84 18.70 -28.08
CA SER A 700 -16.86 19.73 -27.88
C SER A 700 -17.24 20.39 -29.22
N ALA A 701 -18.18 21.34 -29.21
CA ALA A 701 -18.59 22.06 -30.42
C ALA A 701 -17.88 23.43 -30.56
N MET A 702 -17.58 23.79 -31.81
CA MET A 702 -17.32 25.16 -32.24
C MET A 702 -18.47 25.61 -33.14
N ARG A 703 -19.03 26.79 -32.89
CA ARG A 703 -20.08 27.40 -33.71
C ARG A 703 -19.63 28.73 -34.30
N LEU A 704 -19.85 28.91 -35.59
CA LEU A 704 -19.72 30.19 -36.30
C LEU A 704 -21.10 30.72 -36.65
N VAL A 705 -21.37 31.99 -36.34
CA VAL A 705 -22.62 32.68 -36.71
C VAL A 705 -22.28 33.94 -37.49
N LEU A 706 -22.55 33.91 -38.80
CA LEU A 706 -22.45 35.05 -39.71
C LEU A 706 -23.84 35.66 -39.87
N SER A 707 -24.00 36.96 -39.61
CA SER A 707 -25.25 37.69 -39.80
C SER A 707 -25.05 38.95 -40.63
N GLU A 708 -26.04 39.28 -41.45
CA GLU A 708 -26.11 40.59 -42.14
C GLU A 708 -26.56 41.66 -41.15
N THR A 709 -25.59 42.40 -40.59
CA THR A 709 -25.79 43.42 -39.57
C THR A 709 -24.58 44.36 -39.53
N THR A 710 -24.77 45.55 -38.95
CA THR A 710 -23.67 46.45 -38.53
C THR A 710 -23.50 46.48 -37.01
N ASP A 711 -24.37 45.82 -36.26
CA ASP A 711 -24.34 45.77 -34.80
C ASP A 711 -23.98 44.34 -34.33
N PRO A 712 -22.81 44.13 -33.71
CA PRO A 712 -22.42 42.82 -33.20
C PRO A 712 -23.27 42.36 -32.00
N ALA A 713 -24.04 43.23 -31.34
CA ALA A 713 -24.92 42.85 -30.24
C ALA A 713 -26.12 42.00 -30.73
N THR A 714 -26.50 42.10 -32.01
CA THR A 714 -27.60 41.28 -32.58
C THR A 714 -27.19 39.84 -32.89
N ILE A 715 -25.91 39.48 -32.73
CA ILE A 715 -25.41 38.12 -33.01
C ILE A 715 -25.22 37.36 -31.69
N SER A 716 -25.97 36.26 -31.56
CA SER A 716 -25.88 35.28 -30.47
C SER A 716 -25.47 33.91 -31.03
N ALA A 717 -25.00 33.00 -30.19
CA ALA A 717 -24.78 31.59 -30.56
C ALA A 717 -26.10 30.86 -30.83
N CYS A 718 -27.23 31.40 -30.37
CA CYS A 718 -28.56 30.79 -30.37
C CYS A 718 -29.63 31.72 -30.96
N GLY A 719 -30.65 31.15 -31.60
CA GLY A 719 -31.84 31.86 -32.05
C GLY A 719 -31.93 32.04 -33.57
N SER A 720 -32.79 32.95 -34.02
CA SER A 720 -32.95 33.27 -35.44
C SER A 720 -32.66 34.74 -35.72
N TYR A 721 -32.14 35.00 -36.91
CA TYR A 721 -31.72 36.31 -37.42
C TYR A 721 -32.15 36.45 -38.88
N ALA A 722 -32.02 37.63 -39.50
CA ALA A 722 -32.65 37.86 -40.82
C ALA A 722 -32.02 37.05 -41.97
N LYS A 723 -30.70 37.18 -42.15
CA LYS A 723 -29.91 36.60 -43.25
C LYS A 723 -28.47 36.34 -42.80
N GLY A 724 -27.81 35.39 -43.46
CA GLY A 724 -26.43 34.98 -43.17
C GLY A 724 -26.29 33.45 -43.20
N GLU A 725 -25.45 32.90 -42.32
CA GLU A 725 -25.22 31.45 -42.21
C GLU A 725 -24.70 31.08 -40.81
N THR A 726 -25.15 29.95 -40.27
CA THR A 726 -24.53 29.29 -39.11
C THR A 726 -23.78 28.04 -39.55
N GLN A 727 -22.57 27.81 -39.03
CA GLN A 727 -21.80 26.59 -39.25
C GLN A 727 -21.28 25.99 -37.94
N ASP A 728 -21.47 24.68 -37.74
CA ASP A 728 -21.02 23.97 -36.54
C ASP A 728 -19.92 22.94 -36.87
N TYR A 729 -18.92 22.85 -36.01
CA TYR A 729 -17.72 22.01 -36.14
C TYR A 729 -17.42 21.30 -34.81
N THR A 730 -16.58 20.27 -34.83
CA THR A 730 -16.09 19.63 -33.61
C THR A 730 -14.69 20.14 -33.24
N VAL A 731 -14.45 20.37 -31.96
CA VAL A 731 -13.10 20.57 -31.40
C VAL A 731 -12.69 19.35 -30.59
N LYS A 732 -11.41 18.97 -30.65
CA LYS A 732 -10.80 17.94 -29.83
C LYS A 732 -9.68 18.56 -29.01
N PHE A 733 -9.75 18.42 -27.69
CA PHE A 733 -8.69 18.93 -26.82
C PHE A 733 -7.53 17.95 -26.71
N LEU A 734 -6.30 18.43 -26.90
CA LEU A 734 -5.06 17.65 -26.81
C LEU A 734 -4.24 18.07 -25.59
N GLN A 735 -3.48 17.12 -25.05
CA GLN A 735 -2.45 17.40 -24.05
C GLN A 735 -1.36 18.29 -24.67
N ALA A 736 -0.82 19.23 -23.88
CA ALA A 736 0.26 20.12 -24.31
C ALA A 736 1.48 19.34 -24.86
N SER A 737 2.06 19.83 -25.97
CA SER A 737 3.29 19.24 -26.53
C SER A 737 4.55 19.55 -25.70
N ILE A 738 4.65 20.76 -25.16
CA ILE A 738 5.77 21.24 -24.33
C ILE A 738 5.19 21.67 -22.98
N ASP A 739 5.52 20.92 -21.93
CA ASP A 739 5.03 21.15 -20.56
C ASP A 739 6.08 20.56 -19.58
N ALA A 740 6.76 21.43 -18.83
CA ALA A 740 7.91 21.11 -17.98
C ALA A 740 7.66 21.56 -16.54
N GLY A 741 7.22 20.63 -15.69
CA GLY A 741 6.91 20.89 -14.29
C GLY A 741 8.00 20.51 -13.30
N VAL A 742 7.84 20.98 -12.06
CA VAL A 742 8.63 20.52 -10.91
C VAL A 742 7.70 19.81 -9.94
N ILE A 743 8.02 18.57 -9.59
CA ILE A 743 7.12 17.70 -8.81
C ILE A 743 7.60 17.42 -7.38
N ALA A 744 8.86 17.73 -7.05
CA ALA A 744 9.37 17.66 -5.68
C ALA A 744 10.62 18.53 -5.47
N VAL A 745 10.82 18.95 -4.22
CA VAL A 745 12.16 19.28 -3.68
C VAL A 745 12.71 18.00 -3.07
N ASN A 746 13.92 17.61 -3.47
CA ASN A 746 14.59 16.39 -3.02
C ASN A 746 15.65 16.67 -1.93
N SER A 747 16.26 17.85 -1.95
CA SER A 747 17.18 18.34 -0.93
C SER A 747 17.10 19.86 -0.84
N PRO A 748 17.03 20.47 0.36
CA PRO A 748 16.91 19.81 1.66
C PRO A 748 15.61 18.99 1.77
N ALA A 749 15.68 17.86 2.49
CA ALA A 749 14.58 16.91 2.69
C ALA A 749 14.10 16.87 4.15
N VAL A 750 12.81 16.59 4.34
CA VAL A 750 12.10 16.80 5.63
C VAL A 750 12.47 15.77 6.70
N SER A 751 13.33 14.80 6.36
CA SER A 751 14.04 13.93 7.29
C SER A 751 15.44 13.65 6.78
N GLY A 752 16.45 13.71 7.65
CA GLY A 752 17.84 13.35 7.34
C GLY A 752 18.74 14.51 6.92
N THR A 753 18.19 15.70 6.65
CA THR A 753 19.01 16.90 6.40
C THR A 753 19.62 17.39 7.72
N CYS A 754 20.90 17.12 7.90
CA CYS A 754 21.67 17.62 9.05
C CYS A 754 22.14 19.05 8.81
N ALA A 755 22.39 19.78 9.89
CA ALA A 755 22.97 21.11 9.81
C ALA A 755 24.35 21.07 9.12
N SER A 756 24.57 21.99 8.18
CA SER A 756 25.79 22.08 7.38
C SER A 756 25.90 23.48 6.77
N ALA A 757 27.11 24.02 6.74
CA ALA A 757 27.39 25.30 6.10
C ALA A 757 27.20 25.27 4.56
N THR A 758 27.22 24.08 3.95
CA THR A 758 27.13 23.85 2.51
C THR A 758 26.19 22.68 2.20
N SER A 759 24.91 22.81 2.57
CA SER A 759 23.90 21.79 2.26
C SER A 759 23.56 21.75 0.77
N PRO A 760 23.56 20.57 0.12
CA PRO A 760 23.24 20.44 -1.28
C PRO A 760 21.75 20.71 -1.55
N VAL A 761 21.45 21.21 -2.74
CA VAL A 761 20.07 21.45 -3.19
C VAL A 761 19.77 20.56 -4.39
N SER A 762 18.63 19.89 -4.38
CA SER A 762 18.19 19.08 -5.52
C SER A 762 16.67 19.03 -5.62
N VAL A 763 16.17 18.86 -6.84
CA VAL A 763 14.74 18.88 -7.17
C VAL A 763 14.41 17.79 -8.18
N LYS A 764 13.14 17.39 -8.25
CA LYS A 764 12.64 16.43 -9.25
C LYS A 764 11.82 17.17 -10.30
N ILE A 765 12.34 17.24 -11.51
CA ILE A 765 11.64 17.81 -12.68
C ILE A 765 10.90 16.70 -13.44
N LYS A 766 9.80 17.05 -14.10
CA LYS A 766 9.01 16.13 -14.91
C LYS A 766 8.59 16.77 -16.22
N ASN A 767 8.65 15.99 -17.29
CA ASN A 767 8.02 16.33 -18.55
C ASN A 767 6.55 15.85 -18.52
N PHE A 768 5.61 16.79 -18.48
CA PHE A 768 4.18 16.52 -18.60
C PHE A 768 3.72 16.60 -20.06
N GLY A 769 4.56 17.08 -20.97
CA GLY A 769 4.28 17.17 -22.39
C GLY A 769 4.52 15.87 -23.15
N THR A 770 4.18 15.90 -24.45
CA THR A 770 4.35 14.76 -25.37
C THR A 770 5.67 14.78 -26.15
N THR A 771 6.44 15.86 -26.08
CA THR A 771 7.74 16.00 -26.78
C THR A 771 8.92 15.87 -25.81
N THR A 772 10.05 15.31 -26.23
CA THR A 772 11.27 15.24 -25.40
C THR A 772 11.86 16.63 -25.18
N LEU A 773 12.05 17.01 -23.92
CA LEU A 773 12.55 18.32 -23.52
C LEU A 773 14.03 18.26 -23.14
N SER A 774 14.72 19.40 -23.19
CA SER A 774 16.09 19.59 -22.69
C SER A 774 16.34 21.06 -22.38
N ASN A 775 17.45 21.38 -21.71
CA ASN A 775 17.82 22.76 -21.34
C ASN A 775 16.74 23.48 -20.52
N ILE A 776 16.10 22.76 -19.59
CA ILE A 776 15.01 23.27 -18.75
C ILE A 776 15.60 24.21 -17.68
N PRO A 777 15.27 25.52 -17.66
CA PRO A 777 15.76 26.44 -16.65
C PRO A 777 15.02 26.21 -15.32
N VAL A 778 15.76 26.07 -14.22
CA VAL A 778 15.20 25.80 -12.89
C VAL A 778 15.68 26.85 -11.89
N THR A 779 14.73 27.46 -11.18
CA THR A 779 14.98 28.34 -10.04
C THR A 779 14.61 27.63 -8.75
N VAL A 780 15.47 27.68 -7.74
CA VAL A 780 15.16 27.21 -6.38
C VAL A 780 15.40 28.33 -5.39
N THR A 781 14.37 28.73 -4.66
CA THR A 781 14.39 29.81 -3.65
C THR A 781 14.14 29.22 -2.27
N ILE A 782 15.09 29.41 -1.36
CA ILE A 782 15.16 28.84 -0.01
C ILE A 782 15.03 30.00 0.99
N THR A 783 13.90 30.04 1.69
CA THR A 783 13.48 31.15 2.57
C THR A 783 13.36 30.67 4.02
N PRO A 784 14.19 31.15 4.96
CA PRO A 784 14.03 30.83 6.39
C PRO A 784 12.68 31.34 6.92
N THR A 785 11.87 30.46 7.52
CA THR A 785 10.50 30.83 7.95
C THR A 785 10.47 31.74 9.18
N ALA A 786 11.54 31.74 9.98
CA ALA A 786 11.71 32.65 11.13
C ALA A 786 12.27 34.04 10.74
N GLY A 787 12.42 34.32 9.44
CA GLY A 787 13.13 35.49 8.92
C GLY A 787 14.65 35.26 8.85
N GLY A 788 15.28 35.76 7.79
CA GLY A 788 16.70 35.57 7.54
C GLY A 788 17.07 35.82 6.07
N ALA A 789 18.31 35.52 5.69
CA ALA A 789 18.77 35.64 4.31
C ALA A 789 18.13 34.55 3.42
N VAL A 790 17.54 34.98 2.30
CA VAL A 790 17.01 34.08 1.27
C VAL A 790 18.13 33.63 0.34
N THR A 791 18.22 32.34 0.04
CA THR A 791 19.14 31.81 -0.97
C THR A 791 18.36 31.48 -2.24
N THR A 792 18.74 32.05 -3.39
CA THR A 792 18.15 31.71 -4.68
C THR A 792 19.23 31.14 -5.60
N LEU A 793 18.96 29.95 -6.14
CA LEU A 793 19.80 29.25 -7.11
C LEU A 793 19.08 29.23 -8.46
N ASN A 794 19.81 29.49 -9.55
CA ASN A 794 19.29 29.47 -10.92
C ASN A 794 20.24 28.65 -11.78
N GLU A 795 19.81 27.47 -12.22
CA GLU A 795 20.63 26.56 -13.01
C GLU A 795 19.78 25.89 -14.12
N VAL A 796 20.43 25.34 -15.14
CA VAL A 796 19.75 24.73 -16.29
C VAL A 796 19.97 23.22 -16.29
N TYR A 797 18.89 22.44 -16.32
CA TYR A 797 18.95 21.01 -16.57
C TYR A 797 19.20 20.75 -18.06
N ALA A 798 20.44 20.42 -18.41
CA ALA A 798 20.86 20.21 -19.80
C ALA A 798 20.50 18.82 -20.37
N GLY A 799 20.07 17.86 -19.54
CA GLY A 799 19.79 16.49 -19.98
C GLY A 799 18.51 16.38 -20.84
N PRO A 800 18.37 15.31 -21.65
CA PRO A 800 17.11 14.98 -22.31
C PRO A 800 16.11 14.38 -21.31
N LEU A 801 14.85 14.82 -21.41
CA LEU A 801 13.73 14.39 -20.58
C LEU A 801 12.56 13.98 -21.49
N THR A 802 12.40 12.69 -21.76
CA THR A 802 11.36 12.16 -22.66
C THR A 802 9.95 12.34 -22.10
N ALA A 803 8.92 12.24 -22.95
CA ALA A 803 7.52 12.41 -22.56
C ALA A 803 7.14 11.56 -21.34
N GLY A 804 6.50 12.16 -20.34
CA GLY A 804 6.10 11.51 -19.08
C GLY A 804 7.24 11.19 -18.11
N SER A 805 8.50 11.28 -18.52
CA SER A 805 9.67 10.96 -17.69
C SER A 805 10.02 12.06 -16.68
N GLN A 806 10.84 11.68 -15.69
CA GLN A 806 11.26 12.56 -14.60
C GLN A 806 12.78 12.41 -14.37
N ALA A 807 13.42 13.47 -13.88
CA ALA A 807 14.83 13.47 -13.54
C ALA A 807 15.08 14.20 -12.22
N ASP A 808 16.06 13.71 -11.47
CA ASP A 808 16.58 14.40 -10.30
C ASP A 808 17.70 15.34 -10.74
N PHE A 809 17.46 16.64 -10.57
CA PHE A 809 18.42 17.69 -10.85
C PHE A 809 19.05 18.15 -9.53
N GLN A 810 20.30 17.77 -9.32
CA GLN A 810 21.11 18.32 -8.23
C GLN A 810 21.83 19.57 -8.71
N LEU A 811 21.59 20.69 -8.03
CA LEU A 811 22.19 21.97 -8.32
C LEU A 811 23.64 21.99 -7.79
N SER A 812 24.50 22.76 -8.46
CA SER A 812 25.86 23.05 -8.00
C SER A 812 25.88 23.98 -6.78
N GLY A 813 24.87 24.85 -6.66
CA GLY A 813 24.68 25.73 -5.51
C GLY A 813 24.34 24.98 -4.21
N THR A 814 24.74 25.59 -3.09
CA THR A 814 24.46 25.09 -1.73
C THR A 814 23.89 26.21 -0.86
N PHE A 815 23.32 25.85 0.30
CA PHE A 815 22.84 26.81 1.29
C PHE A 815 23.30 26.44 2.71
N ASN A 816 23.30 27.42 3.63
CA ASN A 816 23.62 27.18 5.03
C ASN A 816 22.39 26.68 5.79
N ALA A 817 22.40 25.40 6.18
CA ALA A 817 21.35 24.73 6.93
C ALA A 817 21.64 24.79 8.44
N VAL A 818 20.81 25.53 9.18
CA VAL A 818 20.94 25.73 10.64
C VAL A 818 20.09 24.70 11.40
N ALA A 819 20.67 24.00 12.38
CA ALA A 819 19.98 22.99 13.17
C ALA A 819 18.69 23.52 13.83
N GLY A 820 17.57 22.81 13.66
CA GLY A 820 16.26 23.20 14.18
C GLY A 820 15.57 24.35 13.41
N ALA A 821 16.25 25.01 12.47
CA ALA A 821 15.63 26.03 11.64
C ALA A 821 14.73 25.39 10.56
N SER A 822 13.68 26.13 10.20
CA SER A 822 12.71 25.75 9.18
C SER A 822 12.84 26.66 7.96
N TYR A 823 12.72 26.09 6.76
CA TYR A 823 12.90 26.76 5.47
C TYR A 823 11.73 26.43 4.54
N SER A 824 11.17 27.43 3.87
CA SER A 824 10.30 27.23 2.71
C SER A 824 11.17 27.19 1.46
N VAL A 825 11.16 26.06 0.74
CA VAL A 825 11.93 25.84 -0.49
C VAL A 825 10.97 25.75 -1.66
N THR A 826 10.96 26.80 -2.49
CA THR A 826 10.15 26.88 -3.72
C THR A 826 11.04 26.58 -4.92
N ALA A 827 10.73 25.51 -5.65
CA ALA A 827 11.39 25.15 -6.88
C ALA A 827 10.45 25.38 -8.07
N ALA A 828 10.94 26.02 -9.13
CA ALA A 828 10.17 26.38 -10.32
C ALA A 828 10.93 26.07 -11.62
N SER A 829 10.21 25.56 -12.61
CA SER A 829 10.63 25.42 -14.00
C SER A 829 10.21 26.67 -14.79
N ASN A 830 11.17 27.30 -15.46
CA ASN A 830 10.97 28.56 -16.19
C ASN A 830 11.21 28.37 -17.70
N LEU A 831 10.79 27.22 -18.25
CA LEU A 831 10.87 26.97 -19.69
C LEU A 831 9.92 27.94 -20.43
N SER A 832 10.45 28.83 -21.28
CA SER A 832 9.68 29.91 -21.91
C SER A 832 8.67 29.45 -22.97
N THR A 833 8.81 28.21 -23.44
CA THR A 833 7.90 27.57 -24.41
C THR A 833 6.90 26.62 -23.75
N ASP A 834 6.82 26.62 -22.43
CA ASP A 834 5.86 25.83 -21.66
C ASP A 834 4.43 26.32 -21.90
N LEU A 835 3.53 25.40 -22.24
CA LEU A 835 2.12 25.69 -22.53
C LEU A 835 1.23 25.65 -21.28
N ASN A 836 1.72 25.17 -20.13
CA ASN A 836 0.90 24.92 -18.94
C ASN A 836 1.62 25.29 -17.63
N SER A 837 1.73 26.60 -17.39
CA SER A 837 2.38 27.18 -16.19
C SER A 837 1.83 26.73 -14.83
N THR A 838 0.71 25.99 -14.77
CA THR A 838 0.05 25.59 -13.53
C THR A 838 0.78 24.50 -12.74
N ASN A 839 1.68 23.74 -13.39
CA ASN A 839 2.45 22.66 -12.76
C ASN A 839 3.95 23.00 -12.57
N ASN A 840 4.35 24.21 -12.97
CA ASN A 840 5.75 24.61 -13.04
C ASN A 840 6.43 24.77 -11.69
N GLN A 841 5.67 24.91 -10.59
CA GLN A 841 6.19 25.24 -9.27
C GLN A 841 5.73 24.28 -8.19
N VAL A 842 6.66 23.87 -7.33
CA VAL A 842 6.40 23.16 -6.07
C VAL A 842 7.04 23.92 -4.92
N THR A 843 6.40 23.93 -3.75
CA THR A 843 6.97 24.49 -2.52
C THR A 843 6.94 23.44 -1.41
N ALA A 844 8.10 23.17 -0.82
CA ALA A 844 8.27 22.27 0.31
C ALA A 844 8.68 23.05 1.57
N ASN A 845 8.28 22.57 2.76
CA ASN A 845 8.65 23.19 4.03
C ASN A 845 9.51 22.22 4.84
N GLU A 846 10.75 22.63 5.08
CA GLU A 846 11.87 21.77 5.42
C GLU A 846 12.46 22.15 6.79
N VAL A 847 12.54 21.19 7.72
CA VAL A 847 13.12 21.40 9.04
C VAL A 847 14.46 20.68 9.12
N ILE A 848 15.52 21.41 9.44
CA ILE A 848 16.87 20.84 9.57
C ILE A 848 16.98 20.12 10.91
N ASN A 849 17.41 18.86 10.87
CA ASN A 849 17.47 18.01 12.06
C ASN A 849 18.40 18.60 13.14
N THR A 850 17.96 18.54 14.40
CA THR A 850 18.80 18.81 15.57
C THR A 850 19.81 17.68 15.78
N VAL A 851 21.04 18.01 16.17
CA VAL A 851 22.09 17.03 16.48
C VAL A 851 21.67 16.16 17.68
N PRO A 852 21.65 14.83 17.57
CA PRO A 852 21.25 13.96 18.66
C PRO A 852 22.32 13.86 19.75
N VAL A 853 21.88 13.63 20.99
CA VAL A 853 22.72 13.64 22.20
C VAL A 853 22.47 12.39 23.04
N ILE A 854 23.51 11.88 23.69
CA ILE A 854 23.40 10.85 24.74
C ILE A 854 22.99 11.55 26.03
N SER A 855 21.85 11.18 26.61
CA SER A 855 21.40 11.71 27.90
C SER A 855 21.96 10.91 29.08
N SER A 856 22.27 9.63 28.89
CA SER A 856 22.96 8.79 29.88
C SER A 856 23.64 7.59 29.22
N ALA A 857 24.77 7.13 29.79
CA ALA A 857 25.40 5.87 29.41
C ALA A 857 26.11 5.24 30.62
N LEU A 858 26.06 3.91 30.72
CA LEU A 858 26.61 3.11 31.82
C LEU A 858 27.21 1.80 31.28
N ALA A 859 28.32 1.37 31.88
CA ALA A 859 28.93 0.07 31.62
C ALA A 859 29.13 -0.69 32.93
N SER A 860 28.72 -1.96 32.96
CA SER A 860 28.76 -2.83 34.15
C SER A 860 29.09 -4.27 33.78
N TYR A 861 29.54 -5.10 34.74
CA TYR A 861 29.81 -6.51 34.51
C TYR A 861 28.68 -7.38 35.06
N CYS A 862 28.06 -8.16 34.20
CA CYS A 862 27.01 -9.11 34.53
C CYS A 862 27.64 -10.41 35.03
N THR A 863 27.69 -10.61 36.35
CA THR A 863 28.44 -11.71 36.97
C THR A 863 27.87 -13.07 36.60
N ASP A 864 26.54 -13.18 36.48
CA ASP A 864 25.86 -14.45 36.22
C ASP A 864 25.98 -14.91 34.76
N LEU A 865 25.98 -13.98 33.79
CA LEU A 865 26.22 -14.30 32.37
C LEU A 865 27.70 -14.25 31.96
N LYS A 866 28.58 -13.73 32.82
CA LYS A 866 30.01 -13.49 32.56
C LYS A 866 30.30 -12.53 31.38
N LEU A 867 29.41 -11.56 31.14
CA LEU A 867 29.48 -10.59 30.04
C LEU A 867 29.51 -9.15 30.56
N TYR A 868 30.08 -8.22 29.78
CA TYR A 868 29.93 -6.79 30.01
C TYR A 868 28.58 -6.32 29.45
N ASN A 869 27.79 -5.62 30.25
CA ASN A 869 26.55 -4.97 29.81
C ASN A 869 26.82 -3.48 29.60
N LEU A 870 26.55 -3.00 28.38
CA LEU A 870 26.64 -1.61 27.97
C LEU A 870 25.22 -1.10 27.78
N SER A 871 24.87 0.01 28.42
CA SER A 871 23.53 0.59 28.34
C SER A 871 23.58 2.11 28.21
N GLY A 872 22.60 2.70 27.55
CA GLY A 872 22.50 4.15 27.43
C GLY A 872 21.20 4.61 26.80
N THR A 873 20.92 5.90 26.98
CA THR A 873 19.74 6.58 26.45
C THR A 873 20.20 7.71 25.53
N ALA A 874 19.66 7.75 24.32
CA ALA A 874 19.93 8.78 23.33
C ALA A 874 18.72 8.94 22.39
N ASN A 875 18.58 10.10 21.75
CA ASN A 875 17.61 10.30 20.69
C ASN A 875 18.18 9.84 19.32
N GLY A 876 18.62 8.59 19.26
CA GLY A 876 19.33 7.99 18.11
C GLY A 876 20.01 6.66 18.48
N THR A 877 20.66 6.02 17.50
CA THR A 877 21.32 4.72 17.71
C THR A 877 22.68 4.90 18.39
N ILE A 878 22.88 4.27 19.55
CA ILE A 878 24.18 4.28 20.24
C ILE A 878 25.14 3.26 19.60
N PHE A 879 26.34 3.71 19.27
CA PHE A 879 27.45 2.91 18.77
C PHE A 879 28.58 2.88 19.81
N TRP A 880 29.14 1.68 20.04
CA TRP A 880 30.11 1.42 21.10
C TRP A 880 31.49 1.12 20.53
N TYR A 881 32.49 1.81 21.09
CA TYR A 881 33.88 1.82 20.66
C TYR A 881 34.82 1.47 21.82
N LYS A 882 35.97 0.89 21.51
CA LYS A 882 36.98 0.50 22.49
C LYS A 882 37.90 1.67 22.82
N ASN A 883 38.24 2.48 21.81
CA ASN A 883 39.02 3.71 21.92
C ASN A 883 38.29 4.86 21.23
N ILE A 884 38.57 6.10 21.67
CA ILE A 884 37.93 7.30 21.10
C ILE A 884 38.18 7.46 19.58
N GLY A 885 39.34 7.01 19.08
CA GLY A 885 39.75 7.12 17.67
C GLY A 885 39.42 5.91 16.78
N ASP A 886 38.68 4.91 17.27
CA ASP A 886 38.33 3.73 16.47
C ASP A 886 37.46 4.11 15.25
N ALA A 887 37.84 3.71 14.04
CA ALA A 887 37.10 4.08 12.82
C ALA A 887 35.72 3.40 12.73
N LEU A 888 35.59 2.17 13.24
CA LEU A 888 34.35 1.39 13.25
C LEU A 888 34.01 0.95 14.69
N PRO A 889 32.73 0.97 15.09
CA PRO A 889 32.31 0.44 16.38
C PRO A 889 32.43 -1.09 16.41
N PHE A 890 32.55 -1.66 17.60
CA PHE A 890 32.55 -3.12 17.78
C PHE A 890 31.14 -3.67 18.02
N THR A 891 30.19 -2.82 18.46
CA THR A 891 28.77 -3.17 18.57
C THR A 891 27.89 -1.91 18.59
N ALA A 892 26.57 -2.09 18.49
CA ALA A 892 25.59 -1.01 18.51
C ALA A 892 24.31 -1.44 19.26
N GLY A 893 23.60 -0.47 19.84
CA GLY A 893 22.35 -0.66 20.57
C GLY A 893 22.32 0.06 21.92
N ALA A 894 21.12 0.39 22.40
CA ALA A 894 20.87 1.07 23.67
C ALA A 894 21.08 0.17 24.91
N SER A 895 21.05 -1.16 24.75
CA SER A 895 21.44 -2.14 25.77
C SER A 895 22.04 -3.36 25.07
N VAL A 896 23.29 -3.69 25.37
CA VAL A 896 24.07 -4.72 24.66
C VAL A 896 24.94 -5.51 25.64
N ASN A 897 24.97 -6.83 25.50
CA ASN A 897 25.94 -7.68 26.19
C ASN A 897 27.13 -7.98 25.26
N THR A 898 28.36 -7.89 25.77
CA THR A 898 29.60 -8.12 25.00
C THR A 898 30.66 -8.87 25.81
N THR A 899 31.52 -9.62 25.11
CA THR A 899 32.75 -10.21 25.66
C THR A 899 33.95 -9.25 25.59
N VAL A 900 33.83 -8.14 24.86
CA VAL A 900 34.90 -7.15 24.68
C VAL A 900 35.10 -6.37 25.98
N ALA A 901 36.22 -6.61 26.66
CA ALA A 901 36.61 -5.89 27.88
C ALA A 901 36.94 -4.39 27.61
N PRO A 902 36.69 -3.50 28.59
CA PRO A 902 37.04 -2.08 28.47
C PRO A 902 38.56 -1.87 28.44
N VAL A 903 39.01 -0.75 27.88
CA VAL A 903 40.41 -0.31 28.00
C VAL A 903 40.48 0.71 29.13
N ASN A 904 41.36 0.49 30.11
CA ASN A 904 41.52 1.35 31.27
C ASN A 904 40.19 1.64 32.02
N ASN A 905 39.29 0.64 32.07
CA ASN A 905 37.92 0.76 32.61
C ASN A 905 37.02 1.79 31.89
N VAL A 906 37.28 2.07 30.61
CA VAL A 906 36.47 2.99 29.78
C VAL A 906 36.04 2.30 28.48
N TYR A 907 34.80 2.59 28.06
CA TYR A 907 34.32 2.46 26.67
C TYR A 907 34.00 3.85 26.12
N TYR A 908 33.82 3.97 24.81
CA TYR A 908 33.34 5.21 24.20
C TYR A 908 32.00 4.98 23.49
N ALA A 909 31.07 5.92 23.66
CA ALA A 909 29.75 5.87 23.04
C ALA A 909 29.55 7.08 22.12
N GLY A 910 29.19 6.81 20.86
CA GLY A 910 28.70 7.80 19.89
C GLY A 910 27.23 7.56 19.56
N VAL A 911 26.54 8.55 18.99
CA VAL A 911 25.15 8.41 18.51
C VAL A 911 25.09 8.66 17.03
N ASN A 912 24.49 7.73 16.29
CA ASN A 912 24.47 7.72 14.82
C ASN A 912 25.88 7.84 14.20
N ASP A 913 26.92 7.64 14.98
CA ASP A 913 28.30 7.61 14.55
C ASP A 913 28.58 6.23 13.95
N PHE A 914 28.40 6.12 12.65
CA PHE A 914 28.80 4.96 11.86
C PHE A 914 28.92 5.39 10.40
N SER A 915 30.07 5.09 9.79
CA SER A 915 30.28 5.17 8.35
C SER A 915 31.38 4.22 7.94
N GLY A 916 31.34 3.74 6.70
CA GLY A 916 32.37 2.84 6.16
C GLY A 916 32.17 2.54 4.68
N THR A 917 33.20 1.94 4.10
CA THR A 917 33.19 1.45 2.71
C THR A 917 33.23 -0.08 2.73
N ILE A 918 32.37 -0.73 1.93
CA ILE A 918 32.21 -2.19 1.91
C ILE A 918 32.15 -2.74 0.47
N GLY A 919 32.51 -4.01 0.34
CA GLY A 919 32.62 -4.71 -0.95
C GLY A 919 33.95 -4.47 -1.66
N PRO A 920 34.17 -5.13 -2.81
CA PRO A 920 35.39 -4.98 -3.60
C PRO A 920 35.53 -3.53 -4.14
N PRO A 921 36.74 -2.94 -4.16
CA PRO A 921 36.93 -1.54 -4.58
C PRO A 921 36.68 -1.31 -6.07
N THR A 922 36.92 -2.32 -6.91
CA THR A 922 36.69 -2.27 -8.37
C THR A 922 36.25 -3.64 -8.88
N LYS A 923 35.70 -3.69 -10.10
CA LYS A 923 35.35 -4.96 -10.75
C LYS A 923 36.56 -5.90 -10.94
N ASN A 924 37.75 -5.35 -11.16
CA ASN A 924 39.01 -6.08 -11.37
C ASN A 924 39.54 -6.82 -10.11
N THR A 925 38.78 -6.85 -9.01
CA THR A 925 39.12 -7.62 -7.80
C THR A 925 38.96 -9.13 -8.03
N PHE A 926 38.14 -9.53 -9.01
CA PHE A 926 37.90 -10.92 -9.38
C PHE A 926 38.25 -11.15 -10.86
N THR A 927 38.32 -12.41 -11.30
CA THR A 927 39.07 -12.79 -12.51
C THR A 927 38.27 -12.81 -13.81
N ALA A 928 36.94 -12.70 -13.78
CA ALA A 928 36.09 -12.68 -14.96
C ALA A 928 34.71 -12.05 -14.66
N GLY A 929 34.07 -11.48 -15.69
CA GLY A 929 32.70 -10.97 -15.65
C GLY A 929 32.18 -10.52 -17.02
N GLY A 930 31.04 -9.83 -17.04
CA GLY A 930 30.39 -9.31 -18.25
C GLY A 930 29.24 -8.34 -17.93
N TYR A 931 28.61 -7.78 -18.96
CA TYR A 931 27.48 -6.84 -18.83
C TYR A 931 26.21 -7.42 -19.44
N ASN A 932 25.07 -7.28 -18.76
CA ASN A 932 23.75 -7.67 -19.25
C ASN A 932 22.64 -7.04 -18.36
N GLN A 933 21.39 -7.40 -18.60
CA GLN A 933 20.24 -7.17 -17.71
C GLN A 933 20.10 -8.33 -16.72
N TYR A 934 20.97 -8.38 -15.72
CA TYR A 934 20.92 -9.45 -14.72
C TYR A 934 19.83 -9.18 -13.67
N THR A 935 19.09 -10.22 -13.30
CA THR A 935 17.97 -10.18 -12.34
C THR A 935 18.28 -10.62 -10.89
N PRO A 936 19.36 -11.36 -10.55
CA PRO A 936 19.60 -11.76 -9.16
C PRO A 936 19.78 -10.60 -8.19
N ALA A 937 19.14 -10.70 -7.03
CA ALA A 937 19.18 -9.71 -5.97
C ALA A 937 20.43 -9.84 -5.10
N VAL A 938 20.91 -8.73 -4.53
CA VAL A 938 22.06 -8.70 -3.61
C VAL A 938 21.57 -8.81 -2.17
N TYR A 939 21.99 -9.85 -1.43
CA TYR A 939 21.59 -10.02 -0.03
C TYR A 939 22.48 -9.21 0.92
N ILE A 940 21.84 -8.53 1.86
CA ILE A 940 22.45 -7.65 2.85
C ILE A 940 21.88 -7.96 4.24
N SER A 941 22.67 -7.73 5.28
CA SER A 941 22.24 -7.78 6.67
C SER A 941 22.76 -6.57 7.43
N THR A 942 21.94 -5.97 8.30
CA THR A 942 22.38 -4.90 9.20
C THR A 942 21.74 -4.99 10.57
N LYS A 943 22.44 -4.49 11.59
CA LYS A 943 21.99 -4.44 13.00
C LYS A 943 21.38 -3.09 13.40
N VAL A 944 21.40 -2.10 12.52
CA VAL A 944 21.03 -0.70 12.79
C VAL A 944 20.41 -0.06 11.54
N PRO A 945 19.74 1.10 11.64
CA PRO A 945 19.33 1.86 10.46
C PRO A 945 20.53 2.39 9.67
N ILE A 946 20.62 2.04 8.39
CA ILE A 946 21.75 2.39 7.50
C ILE A 946 21.26 3.06 6.21
N LEU A 947 22.03 4.02 5.71
CA LEU A 947 21.91 4.56 4.36
C LEU A 947 23.09 4.04 3.52
N ILE A 948 22.79 3.32 2.42
CA ILE A 948 23.74 3.11 1.32
C ILE A 948 23.77 4.39 0.50
N GLN A 949 24.81 5.21 0.71
CA GLN A 949 24.93 6.51 0.08
C GLN A 949 25.21 6.37 -1.41
N SER A 950 26.25 5.61 -1.75
CA SER A 950 26.75 5.51 -3.11
C SER A 950 27.35 4.13 -3.38
N ALA A 951 27.43 3.78 -4.66
CA ALA A 951 28.28 2.70 -5.12
C ALA A 951 28.88 3.06 -6.48
N LYS A 952 30.01 2.43 -6.78
CA LYS A 952 30.61 2.45 -8.10
C LYS A 952 29.95 1.38 -8.97
N LEU A 953 29.34 1.81 -10.07
CA LEU A 953 28.66 0.95 -11.04
C LEU A 953 29.41 0.99 -12.37
N TYR A 954 29.30 -0.08 -13.15
CA TYR A 954 29.93 -0.26 -14.45
C TYR A 954 28.83 -0.60 -15.47
N ILE A 955 28.68 0.24 -16.49
CA ILE A 955 27.45 0.34 -17.30
C ILE A 955 27.81 0.08 -18.76
N GLY A 956 27.22 -0.97 -19.35
CA GLY A 956 27.49 -1.39 -20.73
C GLY A 956 26.69 -0.62 -21.78
N ASN A 957 25.47 -0.22 -21.44
CA ASN A 957 24.55 0.54 -22.28
C ASN A 957 23.82 1.60 -21.43
N PRO A 958 23.64 2.85 -21.90
CA PRO A 958 22.91 3.86 -21.15
C PRO A 958 21.41 3.53 -21.07
N GLY A 959 20.71 4.16 -20.11
CA GLY A 959 19.28 3.99 -19.90
C GLY A 959 18.90 4.16 -18.44
N THR A 960 17.91 3.43 -17.98
CA THR A 960 17.31 3.51 -16.64
C THR A 960 17.57 2.22 -15.87
N ILE A 961 18.10 2.33 -14.66
CA ILE A 961 18.22 1.22 -13.70
C ILE A 961 17.48 1.58 -12.43
N VAL A 962 16.59 0.70 -11.99
CA VAL A 962 15.90 0.82 -10.70
C VAL A 962 16.48 -0.20 -9.74
N PHE A 963 16.99 0.25 -8.59
CA PHE A 963 17.34 -0.64 -7.49
C PHE A 963 16.30 -0.51 -6.37
N SER A 964 15.77 -1.64 -5.92
CA SER A 964 14.74 -1.73 -4.87
C SER A 964 15.23 -2.60 -3.73
N VAL A 965 15.48 -1.99 -2.57
CA VAL A 965 15.77 -2.67 -1.31
C VAL A 965 14.46 -3.23 -0.77
N THR A 966 14.42 -4.55 -0.60
CA THR A 966 13.30 -5.32 -0.09
C THR A 966 13.71 -5.99 1.21
N ASN A 967 12.89 -5.94 2.25
CA ASN A 967 13.20 -6.58 3.53
C ASN A 967 12.91 -8.10 3.49
N SER A 968 13.23 -8.80 4.58
CA SER A 968 12.97 -10.25 4.75
C SER A 968 11.50 -10.67 4.62
N SER A 969 10.56 -9.73 4.61
CA SER A 969 9.12 -9.97 4.41
C SER A 969 8.64 -9.70 2.97
N GLY A 970 9.55 -9.46 2.02
CA GLY A 970 9.20 -9.17 0.64
C GLY A 970 8.70 -7.73 0.39
N ILE A 971 8.79 -6.84 1.39
CA ILE A 971 8.35 -5.44 1.28
C ILE A 971 9.50 -4.56 0.82
N THR A 972 9.33 -3.82 -0.27
CA THR A 972 10.29 -2.79 -0.71
C THR A 972 10.28 -1.60 0.25
N VAL A 973 11.41 -1.36 0.92
CA VAL A 973 11.60 -0.30 1.93
C VAL A 973 12.31 0.94 1.41
N SER A 974 13.03 0.83 0.28
CA SER A 974 13.70 1.95 -0.37
C SER A 974 13.96 1.61 -1.83
N THR A 975 13.78 2.59 -2.72
CA THR A 975 14.02 2.46 -4.15
C THR A 975 14.77 3.67 -4.65
N THR A 976 15.70 3.46 -5.59
CA THR A 976 16.37 4.53 -6.33
C THR A 976 16.30 4.23 -7.82
N THR A 977 16.03 5.27 -8.62
CA THR A 977 15.94 5.19 -10.08
C THR A 977 17.07 6.03 -10.66
N LEU A 978 17.98 5.38 -11.37
CA LEU A 978 19.17 5.99 -11.93
C LEU A 978 19.07 6.06 -13.45
N ASN A 979 19.14 7.26 -14.00
CA ASN A 979 19.42 7.46 -15.42
C ASN A 979 20.94 7.31 -15.59
N VAL A 980 21.37 6.14 -16.07
CA VAL A 980 22.79 5.75 -16.17
C VAL A 980 23.37 6.05 -17.54
N THR A 981 24.59 6.55 -17.54
CA THR A 981 25.43 6.70 -18.74
C THR A 981 26.36 5.51 -18.84
N ALA A 982 26.58 4.97 -20.06
CA ALA A 982 27.58 3.93 -20.28
C ALA A 982 28.98 4.40 -19.80
N THR A 983 29.71 3.49 -19.17
CA THR A 983 31.09 3.68 -18.72
C THR A 983 32.07 2.78 -19.50
N ARG A 984 31.53 1.73 -20.13
CA ARG A 984 32.21 0.91 -21.14
C ARG A 984 32.66 1.76 -22.33
N THR A 985 33.85 1.48 -22.85
CA THR A 985 34.51 2.23 -23.94
C THR A 985 33.68 2.25 -25.22
N VAL A 986 32.91 1.18 -25.48
CA VAL A 986 31.92 1.10 -26.56
C VAL A 986 30.59 0.67 -25.96
N ALA A 987 29.59 1.56 -26.00
CA ALA A 987 28.25 1.29 -25.50
C ALA A 987 27.52 0.27 -26.40
N ALA A 988 26.94 -0.76 -25.79
CA ALA A 988 26.18 -1.79 -26.51
C ALA A 988 25.17 -2.49 -25.58
N ALA A 989 23.95 -2.67 -26.07
CA ALA A 989 22.88 -3.40 -25.39
C ALA A 989 23.11 -4.92 -25.37
N GLY A 990 22.33 -5.62 -24.55
CA GLY A 990 22.37 -7.08 -24.42
C GLY A 990 23.61 -7.61 -23.68
N ASP A 991 23.95 -8.87 -23.95
CA ASP A 991 25.11 -9.55 -23.35
C ASP A 991 26.42 -9.05 -23.97
N GLN A 992 27.37 -8.62 -23.15
CA GLN A 992 28.65 -8.07 -23.60
C GLN A 992 29.82 -8.61 -22.76
N PRO A 993 30.97 -8.92 -23.37
CA PRO A 993 32.17 -9.31 -22.64
C PRO A 993 32.71 -8.15 -21.82
N ASP A 994 33.53 -8.48 -20.83
CA ASP A 994 34.26 -7.51 -20.02
C ASP A 994 35.07 -6.52 -20.87
N ASP A 995 35.16 -5.28 -20.39
CA ASP A 995 36.00 -4.23 -20.95
C ASP A 995 37.03 -3.83 -19.89
N PRO A 996 38.28 -4.29 -19.99
CA PRO A 996 39.32 -4.00 -18.99
C PRO A 996 39.59 -2.51 -18.75
N ASN A 997 39.18 -1.63 -19.69
CA ASN A 997 39.38 -0.19 -19.59
C ASN A 997 38.19 0.56 -18.95
N ASP A 998 37.03 -0.08 -18.79
CA ASP A 998 35.88 0.54 -18.13
C ASP A 998 36.23 0.87 -16.66
N GLN A 999 36.36 2.16 -16.39
CA GLN A 999 36.71 2.66 -15.06
C GLN A 999 35.53 2.70 -14.10
N GLY A 1000 34.29 2.61 -14.58
CA GLY A 1000 33.06 2.75 -13.80
C GLY A 1000 32.81 4.16 -13.27
N LYS A 1001 31.58 4.43 -12.82
CA LYS A 1001 31.14 5.73 -12.30
C LYS A 1001 30.47 5.56 -10.93
N VAL A 1002 30.73 6.50 -10.01
CA VAL A 1002 30.04 6.54 -8.72
C VAL A 1002 28.65 7.15 -8.92
N TYR A 1003 27.62 6.40 -8.55
CA TYR A 1003 26.24 6.87 -8.51
C TYR A 1003 25.81 7.02 -7.04
N GLN A 1004 25.12 8.12 -6.73
CA GLN A 1004 24.43 8.25 -5.46
C GLN A 1004 23.21 7.32 -5.50
N LEU A 1005 23.15 6.37 -4.58
CA LEU A 1005 22.06 5.42 -4.44
C LEU A 1005 21.02 5.94 -3.44
N ASN A 1006 21.49 6.47 -2.31
CA ASN A 1006 20.66 6.90 -1.16
C ASN A 1006 19.61 5.85 -0.74
N LEU A 1007 19.98 4.57 -0.83
CA LEU A 1007 19.10 3.45 -0.50
C LEU A 1007 19.10 3.22 1.02
N ALA A 1008 17.93 3.42 1.64
CA ALA A 1008 17.75 3.29 3.09
C ALA A 1008 17.39 1.85 3.50
N LEU A 1009 18.01 1.41 4.60
CA LEU A 1009 17.70 0.21 5.35
C LEU A 1009 17.18 0.69 6.71
N PRO A 1010 15.87 0.93 6.87
CA PRO A 1010 15.33 1.74 7.97
C PRO A 1010 15.38 1.06 9.34
N THR A 1011 15.56 -0.27 9.38
CA THR A 1011 15.67 -1.04 10.63
C THR A 1011 16.79 -2.07 10.55
N ALA A 1012 17.18 -2.60 11.71
CA ALA A 1012 17.91 -3.87 11.74
C ALA A 1012 17.14 -4.97 11.00
N GLY A 1013 17.85 -5.87 10.32
CA GLY A 1013 17.25 -6.98 9.56
C GLY A 1013 18.13 -7.50 8.42
N THR A 1014 17.57 -8.43 7.65
CA THR A 1014 18.10 -8.86 6.35
C THR A 1014 17.27 -8.25 5.23
N TYR A 1015 17.94 -7.98 4.10
CA TYR A 1015 17.40 -7.30 2.95
C TYR A 1015 17.93 -7.93 1.66
N SER A 1016 17.19 -7.77 0.57
CA SER A 1016 17.64 -8.01 -0.80
C SER A 1016 17.58 -6.72 -1.61
N ILE A 1017 18.62 -6.38 -2.37
CA ILE A 1017 18.55 -5.30 -3.36
C ILE A 1017 18.25 -5.93 -4.71
N ASN A 1018 17.01 -5.79 -5.14
CA ASN A 1018 16.52 -6.19 -6.46
C ASN A 1018 16.88 -5.12 -7.49
N VAL A 1019 16.97 -5.50 -8.76
CA VAL A 1019 17.25 -4.59 -9.88
C VAL A 1019 16.22 -4.80 -10.99
N SER A 1020 15.79 -3.73 -11.65
CA SER A 1020 15.02 -3.78 -12.88
C SER A 1020 15.44 -2.71 -13.87
N TYR A 1021 15.12 -2.94 -15.15
CA TYR A 1021 15.56 -2.14 -16.29
C TYR A 1021 14.32 -1.75 -17.10
N PRO A 1022 13.77 -0.53 -16.93
CA PRO A 1022 12.64 -0.05 -17.73
C PRO A 1022 12.93 0.12 -19.22
N ASP A 1023 14.21 0.13 -19.61
CA ASP A 1023 14.69 0.28 -20.98
C ASP A 1023 15.93 -0.61 -21.22
N ALA A 1024 16.74 -0.30 -22.24
CA ALA A 1024 17.88 -1.10 -22.68
C ALA A 1024 19.18 -0.95 -21.83
N ALA A 1025 19.15 -0.35 -20.63
CA ALA A 1025 20.33 -0.26 -19.77
C ALA A 1025 20.94 -1.64 -19.45
N THR A 1026 22.27 -1.73 -19.36
CA THR A 1026 22.99 -2.96 -18.96
C THR A 1026 24.08 -2.66 -17.93
N ILE A 1027 24.33 -3.61 -17.02
CA ILE A 1027 25.22 -3.44 -15.88
C ILE A 1027 26.17 -4.64 -15.70
N TYR A 1028 27.36 -4.39 -15.16
CA TYR A 1028 28.39 -5.41 -14.95
C TYR A 1028 28.15 -6.33 -13.75
N ARG A 1029 28.54 -7.60 -13.90
CA ARG A 1029 28.62 -8.62 -12.84
C ARG A 1029 29.90 -9.44 -12.99
N ASN A 1030 30.57 -9.76 -11.88
CA ASN A 1030 31.67 -10.73 -11.83
C ASN A 1030 31.16 -12.19 -11.81
N ASN A 1031 31.84 -13.09 -12.52
CA ASN A 1031 31.48 -14.51 -12.64
C ASN A 1031 32.65 -15.52 -12.52
N GLY A 1032 33.87 -15.08 -12.21
CA GLY A 1032 34.99 -15.96 -11.91
C GLY A 1032 35.83 -15.46 -10.73
N GLY A 1033 36.31 -16.37 -9.87
CA GLY A 1033 37.26 -16.05 -8.79
C GLY A 1033 36.69 -15.30 -7.57
N VAL A 1034 35.36 -15.23 -7.43
CA VAL A 1034 34.70 -14.50 -6.34
C VAL A 1034 34.97 -15.15 -4.97
N THR A 1035 35.51 -14.38 -4.04
CA THR A 1035 35.79 -14.77 -2.65
C THR A 1035 35.47 -13.63 -1.68
N GLY A 1036 35.20 -13.93 -0.41
CA GLY A 1036 35.02 -12.93 0.64
C GLY A 1036 33.61 -12.76 1.24
N TYR A 1037 32.60 -13.53 0.79
CA TYR A 1037 31.28 -13.52 1.45
C TYR A 1037 31.32 -14.17 2.85
N PRO A 1038 30.65 -13.59 3.88
CA PRO A 1038 30.00 -12.27 3.87
C PRO A 1038 31.03 -11.13 4.01
N PHE A 1039 30.98 -10.14 3.13
CA PHE A 1039 31.73 -8.89 3.32
C PHE A 1039 31.10 -8.16 4.49
N THR A 1040 31.88 -7.61 5.44
CA THR A 1040 31.33 -7.09 6.69
C THR A 1040 32.07 -5.87 7.26
N LEU A 1041 31.32 -4.95 7.86
CA LEU A 1041 31.80 -3.85 8.69
C LEU A 1041 31.50 -4.18 10.16
N ASN A 1042 32.41 -4.92 10.81
CA ASN A 1042 32.30 -5.40 12.21
C ASN A 1042 30.95 -6.08 12.56
N GLY A 1043 30.28 -6.70 11.58
CA GLY A 1043 28.96 -7.29 11.77
C GLY A 1043 27.83 -6.29 12.05
N ILE A 1044 28.04 -4.99 11.84
CA ILE A 1044 27.00 -3.93 11.88
C ILE A 1044 26.26 -3.86 10.55
N PHE A 1045 26.98 -3.99 9.44
CA PHE A 1045 26.45 -4.09 8.08
C PHE A 1045 27.28 -5.11 7.30
N SER A 1046 26.62 -5.96 6.51
CA SER A 1046 27.27 -7.02 5.75
C SER A 1046 26.57 -7.24 4.40
N ILE A 1047 27.34 -7.46 3.33
CA ILE A 1047 26.83 -8.03 2.07
C ILE A 1047 26.99 -9.55 2.20
N THR A 1048 25.88 -10.27 2.32
CA THR A 1048 25.85 -11.68 2.74
C THR A 1048 25.86 -12.67 1.59
N GLY A 1049 25.39 -12.29 0.41
CA GLY A 1049 25.31 -13.17 -0.76
C GLY A 1049 24.53 -12.52 -1.91
N ASN A 1050 23.98 -13.36 -2.79
CA ASN A 1050 23.05 -12.97 -3.84
C ASN A 1050 22.06 -14.11 -4.14
N SER A 1051 21.00 -13.83 -4.90
CA SER A 1051 19.92 -14.80 -5.17
C SER A 1051 20.18 -15.71 -6.38
N ALA A 1052 21.40 -15.80 -6.90
CA ALA A 1052 21.68 -16.63 -8.07
C ALA A 1052 21.67 -18.13 -7.72
N THR A 1053 20.88 -18.90 -8.48
CA THR A 1053 20.73 -20.36 -8.37
C THR A 1053 21.22 -21.06 -9.64
N SER A 1054 21.70 -22.29 -9.52
CA SER A 1054 22.19 -23.03 -10.69
C SER A 1054 21.03 -23.58 -11.50
N ALA A 1055 20.97 -23.23 -12.78
CA ALA A 1055 19.99 -23.77 -13.72
C ALA A 1055 20.14 -25.29 -13.93
N THR A 1056 21.35 -25.85 -13.74
CA THR A 1056 21.63 -27.29 -13.89
C THR A 1056 21.61 -28.05 -12.57
N ASN A 1057 21.73 -27.36 -11.43
CA ASN A 1057 21.61 -27.98 -10.10
C ASN A 1057 20.98 -27.00 -9.07
N PRO A 1058 19.65 -26.83 -9.06
CA PRO A 1058 18.98 -25.94 -8.11
C PRO A 1058 19.21 -26.27 -6.63
N SER A 1059 19.74 -27.46 -6.30
CA SER A 1059 20.10 -27.85 -4.92
C SER A 1059 21.46 -27.34 -4.45
N ASP A 1060 22.28 -26.75 -5.34
CA ASP A 1060 23.56 -26.13 -4.97
C ASP A 1060 23.35 -24.83 -4.18
N THR A 1061 23.21 -24.98 -2.86
CA THR A 1061 23.11 -23.87 -1.89
C THR A 1061 24.35 -22.97 -1.83
N THR A 1062 25.43 -23.31 -2.53
CA THR A 1062 26.67 -22.51 -2.60
C THR A 1062 26.85 -21.75 -3.90
N TYR A 1063 26.01 -21.99 -4.91
CA TYR A 1063 26.16 -21.47 -6.28
C TYR A 1063 26.29 -19.93 -6.36
N TYR A 1064 25.60 -19.20 -5.48
CA TYR A 1064 25.68 -17.73 -5.39
C TYR A 1064 27.11 -17.21 -5.18
N ARG A 1065 28.00 -18.02 -4.59
CA ARG A 1065 29.39 -17.65 -4.28
C ARG A 1065 30.24 -17.46 -5.53
N ASN A 1066 29.81 -17.97 -6.68
CA ASN A 1066 30.50 -17.78 -7.95
C ASN A 1066 30.38 -16.33 -8.50
N PHE A 1067 29.53 -15.49 -7.91
CA PHE A 1067 29.13 -14.20 -8.49
C PHE A 1067 29.19 -13.04 -7.51
N TYR A 1068 29.54 -11.86 -8.02
CA TYR A 1068 29.42 -10.60 -7.29
C TYR A 1068 28.64 -9.57 -8.11
N TYR A 1069 27.67 -8.94 -7.45
CA TYR A 1069 26.61 -8.09 -7.98
C TYR A 1069 26.39 -6.89 -7.05
N PHE A 1070 25.94 -5.72 -7.52
CA PHE A 1070 26.51 -4.94 -8.62
C PHE A 1070 27.44 -3.83 -8.09
N PHE A 1071 27.61 -3.79 -6.77
CA PHE A 1071 27.98 -2.59 -6.03
C PHE A 1071 29.44 -2.65 -5.60
N TYR A 1072 30.30 -1.89 -6.27
CA TYR A 1072 31.72 -1.80 -5.95
C TYR A 1072 31.98 -0.56 -5.10
N ASN A 1073 32.92 -0.65 -4.15
CA ASN A 1073 33.29 0.44 -3.25
C ASN A 1073 32.07 1.13 -2.60
N MET A 1074 31.12 0.33 -2.10
CA MET A 1074 29.83 0.81 -1.58
C MET A 1074 30.05 1.62 -0.30
N GLN A 1075 29.58 2.86 -0.28
CA GLN A 1075 29.65 3.72 0.91
C GLN A 1075 28.36 3.63 1.72
N VAL A 1076 28.49 3.35 3.01
CA VAL A 1076 27.38 3.26 3.95
C VAL A 1076 27.60 4.16 5.16
N LYS A 1077 26.53 4.69 5.75
CA LYS A 1077 26.53 5.42 7.02
C LYS A 1077 25.24 5.21 7.80
N SER A 1078 25.19 5.68 9.05
CA SER A 1078 23.92 5.83 9.78
C SER A 1078 22.90 6.62 8.97
N LEU A 1079 21.64 6.22 9.07
CA LEU A 1079 20.53 6.90 8.38
C LEU A 1079 20.31 8.34 8.91
N ASP A 1080 20.43 8.53 10.22
CA ASP A 1080 20.24 9.80 10.92
C ASP A 1080 21.53 10.61 11.09
N CYS A 1081 21.39 11.87 11.52
CA CYS A 1081 22.50 12.76 11.82
C CYS A 1081 23.40 12.22 12.92
N VAL A 1082 24.71 12.24 12.66
CA VAL A 1082 25.75 11.95 13.66
C VAL A 1082 25.59 12.94 14.82
N GLY A 1083 25.66 12.42 16.04
CA GLY A 1083 25.58 13.20 17.26
C GLY A 1083 26.83 14.02 17.55
N GLY A 1084 26.88 14.59 18.75
CA GLY A 1084 28.10 15.24 19.25
C GLY A 1084 29.29 14.27 19.42
N PRO A 1085 30.47 14.79 19.84
CA PRO A 1085 31.66 13.97 20.09
C PRO A 1085 31.38 12.78 21.00
N ARG A 1086 32.07 11.66 20.75
CA ARG A 1086 31.95 10.43 21.57
C ARG A 1086 32.21 10.74 23.03
N ILE A 1087 31.34 10.25 23.92
CA ILE A 1087 31.53 10.38 25.37
C ILE A 1087 32.29 9.17 25.92
N ALA A 1088 33.09 9.39 26.95
CA ALA A 1088 33.68 8.32 27.74
C ALA A 1088 32.61 7.72 28.69
N VAL A 1089 32.50 6.40 28.70
CA VAL A 1089 31.58 5.64 29.55
C VAL A 1089 32.41 4.78 30.49
N ASN A 1090 32.50 5.24 31.74
CA ASN A 1090 33.26 4.57 32.78
C ASN A 1090 32.58 3.26 33.19
N PHE A 1091 33.36 2.19 33.23
CA PHE A 1091 32.96 0.90 33.77
C PHE A 1091 32.94 0.94 35.30
N ALA A 1092 31.80 0.63 35.90
CA ALA A 1092 31.63 0.55 37.35
C ALA A 1092 31.27 -0.88 37.78
N LYS A 1093 32.07 -1.43 38.70
CA LYS A 1093 31.77 -2.67 39.45
C LYS A 1093 31.19 -2.30 40.82
N PRO A 1094 30.21 -3.04 41.36
CA PRO A 1094 29.77 -2.85 42.73
C PRO A 1094 30.92 -3.01 43.73
N ALA A 1095 31.03 -2.07 44.66
CA ALA A 1095 32.06 -2.02 45.67
C ALA A 1095 31.46 -1.54 46.98
N ILE A 1096 31.88 -2.16 48.08
CA ILE A 1096 31.45 -1.81 49.44
C ILE A 1096 32.52 -0.93 50.08
N THR A 1097 32.11 0.25 50.54
CA THR A 1097 32.94 1.16 51.34
C THR A 1097 32.35 1.27 52.75
N LEU A 1098 33.19 1.18 53.78
CA LEU A 1098 32.77 1.38 55.17
C LEU A 1098 32.84 2.88 55.54
N ASN A 1099 31.70 3.45 55.88
CA ASN A 1099 31.55 4.84 56.35
C ASN A 1099 31.02 4.84 57.79
N GLY A 1100 31.91 5.00 58.77
CA GLY A 1100 31.56 4.86 60.19
C GLY A 1100 31.15 3.42 60.51
N THR A 1101 29.89 3.21 60.89
CA THR A 1101 29.30 1.88 61.11
C THR A 1101 28.44 1.39 59.92
N LYS A 1102 28.36 2.15 58.82
CA LYS A 1102 27.52 1.81 57.66
C LYS A 1102 28.35 1.31 56.49
N LEU A 1103 27.98 0.14 55.96
CA LEU A 1103 28.43 -0.29 54.65
C LEU A 1103 27.67 0.51 53.58
N THR A 1104 28.40 1.03 52.60
CA THR A 1104 27.88 1.89 51.54
C THR A 1104 28.23 1.27 50.19
N SER A 1105 27.23 1.01 49.36
CA SER A 1105 27.44 0.66 47.95
C SER A 1105 27.79 1.91 47.14
N ASN A 1106 28.70 1.78 46.18
CA ASN A 1106 28.93 2.81 45.17
C ASN A 1106 27.76 2.97 44.17
N PHE A 1107 26.74 2.10 44.22
CA PHE A 1107 25.48 2.25 43.48
C PHE A 1107 24.37 2.80 44.39
N THR A 1108 23.66 3.82 43.92
CA THR A 1108 22.61 4.52 44.67
C THR A 1108 21.27 3.78 44.73
N SER A 1109 21.03 2.84 43.82
CA SER A 1109 19.77 2.08 43.69
C SER A 1109 20.03 0.62 43.30
N ASN A 1110 18.97 -0.19 43.28
CA ASN A 1110 18.94 -1.60 42.88
C ASN A 1110 19.90 -2.53 43.66
N ASN A 1111 20.33 -2.12 44.85
CA ASN A 1111 21.14 -2.94 45.74
C ASN A 1111 20.31 -4.06 46.38
N GLN A 1112 20.94 -5.17 46.70
CA GLN A 1112 20.46 -6.18 47.63
C GLN A 1112 21.65 -6.70 48.44
N TRP A 1113 21.58 -6.59 49.77
CA TRP A 1113 22.66 -7.00 50.67
C TRP A 1113 22.53 -8.47 51.08
N TYR A 1114 23.69 -9.12 51.24
CA TYR A 1114 23.87 -10.50 51.67
C TYR A 1114 24.84 -10.57 52.85
N LEU A 1115 24.64 -11.53 53.75
CA LEU A 1115 25.51 -11.86 54.88
C LEU A 1115 25.93 -13.33 54.77
N ASN A 1116 27.23 -13.61 54.68
CA ASN A 1116 27.80 -14.95 54.53
C ASN A 1116 27.14 -15.75 53.38
N GLY A 1117 26.81 -15.07 52.27
CA GLY A 1117 26.10 -15.63 51.12
C GLY A 1117 24.57 -15.74 51.26
N ILE A 1118 24.01 -15.53 52.45
CA ILE A 1118 22.56 -15.59 52.70
C ILE A 1118 21.92 -14.22 52.46
N LEU A 1119 20.76 -14.20 51.80
CA LEU A 1119 19.96 -13.00 51.55
C LEU A 1119 19.55 -12.30 52.86
N ILE A 1120 19.71 -10.98 52.94
CA ILE A 1120 19.15 -10.16 54.02
C ILE A 1120 17.81 -9.58 53.55
N PRO A 1121 16.64 -10.07 54.01
CA PRO A 1121 15.35 -9.67 53.47
C PRO A 1121 15.10 -8.15 53.61
N GLY A 1122 14.68 -7.50 52.52
CA GLY A 1122 14.36 -6.07 52.49
C GLY A 1122 15.55 -5.11 52.55
N ALA A 1123 16.79 -5.61 52.66
CA ALA A 1123 17.99 -4.76 52.66
C ALA A 1123 18.36 -4.33 51.23
N THR A 1124 17.66 -3.32 50.70
CA THR A 1124 17.83 -2.82 49.31
C THR A 1124 18.36 -1.39 49.20
N SER A 1125 18.59 -0.72 50.34
CA SER A 1125 19.13 0.65 50.39
C SER A 1125 20.61 0.71 49.98
N GLN A 1126 21.06 1.87 49.47
CA GLN A 1126 22.48 2.12 49.17
C GLN A 1126 23.39 1.91 50.39
N THR A 1127 22.90 2.24 51.59
CA THR A 1127 23.62 1.99 52.84
C THR A 1127 22.94 0.91 53.65
N TYR A 1128 23.74 0.00 54.23
CA TYR A 1128 23.30 -0.98 55.20
C TYR A 1128 24.08 -0.79 56.51
N THR A 1129 23.43 -0.98 57.66
CA THR A 1129 24.09 -0.94 58.97
C THR A 1129 24.17 -2.37 59.49
N PRO A 1130 25.34 -3.02 59.47
CA PRO A 1130 25.50 -4.38 59.99
C PRO A 1130 25.12 -4.47 61.47
N LEU A 1131 24.35 -5.50 61.80
CA LEU A 1131 23.98 -5.83 63.18
C LEU A 1131 24.90 -6.91 63.79
N VAL A 1132 25.73 -7.55 62.96
CA VAL A 1132 26.68 -8.60 63.32
C VAL A 1132 27.94 -8.48 62.46
N SER A 1133 29.05 -9.03 62.93
CA SER A 1133 30.26 -9.21 62.12
C SER A 1133 30.05 -10.34 61.10
N GLY A 1134 30.62 -10.21 59.90
CA GLY A 1134 30.38 -11.15 58.81
C GLY A 1134 30.99 -10.74 57.48
N ILE A 1135 30.89 -11.64 56.50
CA ILE A 1135 31.17 -11.34 55.09
C ILE A 1135 29.92 -10.72 54.49
N TYR A 1136 30.01 -9.47 54.07
CA TYR A 1136 28.93 -8.77 53.38
C TYR A 1136 29.22 -8.68 51.88
N ARG A 1137 28.19 -8.93 51.08
CA ARG A 1137 28.21 -8.71 49.63
C ARG A 1137 27.02 -7.85 49.24
N VAL A 1138 27.19 -6.99 48.25
CA VAL A 1138 26.09 -6.25 47.64
C VAL A 1138 25.96 -6.68 46.18
N ASP A 1139 24.77 -7.16 45.86
CA ASP A 1139 24.37 -7.54 44.51
C ASP A 1139 23.55 -6.37 43.96
N VAL A 1140 23.89 -5.89 42.76
CA VAL A 1140 23.24 -4.76 42.11
C VAL A 1140 22.55 -5.26 40.84
N THR A 1141 21.23 -5.09 40.78
CA THR A 1141 20.45 -5.44 39.57
C THR A 1141 20.56 -4.33 38.54
N THR A 1142 21.14 -4.63 37.38
CA THR A 1142 21.26 -3.69 36.26
C THR A 1142 19.89 -3.39 35.64
N VAL A 1143 19.81 -2.32 34.84
CA VAL A 1143 18.60 -1.99 34.05
C VAL A 1143 18.18 -3.09 33.07
N SER A 1144 19.11 -4.00 32.73
CA SER A 1144 18.91 -5.19 31.90
C SER A 1144 18.47 -6.43 32.70
N GLY A 1145 18.26 -6.31 34.01
CA GLY A 1145 17.82 -7.40 34.89
C GLY A 1145 18.91 -8.39 35.31
N CYS A 1146 20.18 -8.14 34.98
CA CYS A 1146 21.29 -8.98 35.43
C CYS A 1146 21.82 -8.52 36.80
N VAL A 1147 22.30 -9.47 37.61
CA VAL A 1147 23.01 -9.17 38.85
C VAL A 1147 24.50 -8.96 38.59
N SER A 1148 24.99 -7.78 38.97
CA SER A 1148 26.42 -7.49 39.16
C SER A 1148 26.76 -7.65 40.64
N LYS A 1149 27.81 -8.40 40.97
CA LYS A 1149 28.17 -8.72 42.36
C LYS A 1149 29.42 -7.95 42.80
N SER A 1150 29.40 -7.43 44.02
CA SER A 1150 30.61 -6.86 44.64
C SER A 1150 31.63 -7.96 44.94
N ASP A 1151 32.86 -7.55 45.20
CA ASP A 1151 33.76 -8.40 45.99
C ASP A 1151 33.21 -8.56 47.41
N ASP A 1152 33.55 -9.67 48.05
CA ASP A 1152 33.15 -9.98 49.43
C ASP A 1152 33.87 -9.04 50.42
N PHE A 1153 33.10 -8.33 51.25
CA PHE A 1153 33.60 -7.34 52.20
C PHE A 1153 33.49 -7.85 53.64
N SER A 1154 34.62 -8.04 54.31
CA SER A 1154 34.66 -8.49 55.70
C SER A 1154 34.39 -7.35 56.68
N PHE A 1155 33.23 -7.35 57.36
CA PHE A 1155 32.88 -6.35 58.37
C PHE A 1155 33.04 -6.87 59.80
N VAL A 1156 33.43 -5.98 60.72
CA VAL A 1156 33.59 -6.25 62.16
C VAL A 1156 32.79 -5.20 62.94
N LEU A 1157 31.87 -5.65 63.80
CA LEU A 1157 31.09 -4.78 64.67
C LEU A 1157 31.95 -4.27 65.85
N PRO A 1158 32.08 -2.95 66.06
CA PRO A 1158 32.86 -2.41 67.19
C PRO A 1158 32.24 -2.72 68.56
N ALA A 1159 33.07 -2.97 69.60
CA ALA A 1159 32.66 -3.43 70.94
C ALA A 1159 31.66 -2.57 71.75
N THR A 1160 31.20 -1.43 71.27
CA THR A 1160 30.23 -0.59 72.01
C THR A 1160 28.81 -1.18 72.06
N SER A 1161 28.51 -2.23 71.29
CA SER A 1161 27.30 -3.05 71.45
C SER A 1161 27.56 -4.20 72.44
N THR A 1162 27.03 -4.05 73.66
CA THR A 1162 27.14 -5.01 74.77
C THR A 1162 26.65 -6.41 74.41
N GLY A 1163 27.51 -7.43 74.45
CA GLY A 1163 27.09 -8.83 74.25
C GLY A 1163 28.15 -9.91 74.50
N ASP A 1164 29.37 -9.75 73.96
CA ASP A 1164 30.32 -10.88 73.79
C ASP A 1164 31.49 -10.95 74.80
N GLY A 1165 31.51 -10.10 75.84
CA GLY A 1165 32.43 -10.26 76.98
C GLY A 1165 33.95 -10.16 76.69
N SER A 1166 34.37 -9.72 75.49
CA SER A 1166 35.79 -9.52 75.15
C SER A 1166 36.10 -8.05 74.88
N ASP A 1167 37.23 -7.58 75.43
CA ASP A 1167 37.77 -6.23 75.26
C ASP A 1167 38.36 -5.97 73.87
N ILE A 1168 38.60 -7.02 73.08
CA ILE A 1168 39.14 -6.94 71.72
C ILE A 1168 38.07 -6.98 70.61
N SER A 1169 36.76 -6.98 70.91
CA SER A 1169 35.69 -7.11 69.86
C SER A 1169 35.82 -8.38 69.00
N LEU A 1170 36.13 -9.54 69.59
CA LEU A 1170 36.46 -10.75 68.81
C LEU A 1170 35.28 -11.29 68.00
N ALA A 1171 35.35 -11.17 66.68
CA ALA A 1171 34.46 -11.76 65.71
C ALA A 1171 35.08 -12.97 65.00
N VAL A 1172 34.27 -14.01 64.80
CA VAL A 1172 34.67 -15.23 64.08
C VAL A 1172 33.50 -15.67 63.20
N PHE A 1173 33.72 -15.77 61.88
CA PHE A 1173 32.64 -16.03 60.92
C PHE A 1173 33.15 -16.63 59.59
N PRO A 1174 32.29 -17.31 58.81
CA PRO A 1174 31.00 -17.85 59.24
C PRO A 1174 31.20 -18.93 60.33
N VAL A 1175 30.22 -19.09 61.21
CA VAL A 1175 30.14 -20.22 62.15
C VAL A 1175 28.73 -20.80 62.02
N PRO A 1176 28.56 -22.01 61.46
CA PRO A 1176 29.60 -22.94 61.02
C PRO A 1176 30.37 -22.46 59.77
N ALA A 1177 31.61 -22.95 59.62
CA ALA A 1177 32.46 -22.74 58.45
C ALA A 1177 32.63 -24.04 57.64
N SER A 1178 32.68 -23.97 56.31
CA SER A 1178 32.90 -25.13 55.44
C SER A 1178 34.32 -25.20 54.89
N THR A 1179 34.89 -24.06 54.47
CA THR A 1179 36.21 -24.00 53.82
C THR A 1179 37.14 -22.97 54.44
N GLN A 1180 36.63 -21.80 54.83
CA GLN A 1180 37.41 -20.69 55.40
C GLN A 1180 36.72 -20.13 56.63
N LEU A 1181 37.54 -19.74 57.61
CA LEU A 1181 37.13 -19.12 58.86
C LEU A 1181 37.83 -17.76 58.99
N HIS A 1182 37.07 -16.68 58.91
CA HIS A 1182 37.54 -15.32 59.14
C HIS A 1182 37.55 -15.04 60.64
N ILE A 1183 38.63 -14.42 61.09
CA ILE A 1183 38.89 -14.10 62.49
C ILE A 1183 39.34 -12.65 62.53
N ALA A 1184 38.50 -11.81 63.13
CA ALA A 1184 38.72 -10.38 63.13
C ALA A 1184 38.43 -9.76 64.50
N PHE A 1185 39.27 -8.84 64.94
CA PHE A 1185 39.21 -8.22 66.26
C PHE A 1185 40.01 -6.91 66.24
N VAL A 1186 39.95 -6.12 67.31
CA VAL A 1186 40.72 -4.89 67.46
C VAL A 1186 41.78 -5.07 68.54
N ALA A 1187 43.05 -4.98 68.14
CA ALA A 1187 44.19 -5.00 69.05
C ALA A 1187 44.36 -3.63 69.69
N THR A 1188 44.29 -3.55 71.02
CA THR A 1188 44.45 -2.29 71.75
C THR A 1188 45.91 -1.82 71.84
N LYS A 1189 46.88 -2.70 71.56
CA LYS A 1189 48.33 -2.47 71.50
C LYS A 1189 48.96 -3.37 70.44
N SER A 1190 50.22 -3.13 70.09
CA SER A 1190 51.02 -3.99 69.20
C SER A 1190 51.72 -5.07 70.03
N GLU A 1191 51.40 -6.35 69.81
CA GLU A 1191 51.86 -7.48 70.65
C GLU A 1191 52.04 -8.77 69.83
N PRO A 1192 52.67 -9.84 70.35
CA PRO A 1192 52.65 -11.15 69.72
C PRO A 1192 51.25 -11.80 69.79
N LEU A 1193 50.75 -12.26 68.66
CA LEU A 1193 49.51 -13.05 68.54
C LEU A 1193 49.84 -14.51 68.25
N THR A 1194 49.36 -15.43 69.09
CA THR A 1194 49.29 -16.86 68.78
C THR A 1194 47.84 -17.28 68.57
N LEU A 1195 47.54 -17.84 67.40
CA LEU A 1195 46.22 -18.28 66.97
C LEU A 1195 46.23 -19.79 66.79
N MET A 1196 45.42 -20.50 67.59
CA MET A 1196 45.27 -21.95 67.55
C MET A 1196 43.82 -22.33 67.27
N ILE A 1197 43.58 -23.40 66.52
CA ILE A 1197 42.29 -24.09 66.52
C ILE A 1197 42.49 -25.44 67.21
N LYS A 1198 41.67 -25.76 68.20
CA LYS A 1198 41.68 -27.01 68.94
C LYS A 1198 40.43 -27.83 68.66
N ASN A 1199 40.56 -29.16 68.56
CA ASN A 1199 39.41 -30.06 68.51
C ASN A 1199 38.76 -30.21 69.91
N ALA A 1200 37.67 -30.97 69.99
CA ALA A 1200 36.92 -31.18 71.24
C ALA A 1200 37.73 -31.85 72.38
N ILE A 1201 38.86 -32.50 72.09
CA ILE A 1201 39.77 -33.08 73.10
C ILE A 1201 40.97 -32.16 73.43
N GLY A 1202 40.97 -30.92 72.95
CA GLY A 1202 41.98 -29.90 73.25
C GLY A 1202 43.27 -29.96 72.41
N GLN A 1203 43.39 -30.91 71.48
CA GLN A 1203 44.53 -31.02 70.57
C GLN A 1203 44.49 -29.90 69.53
N SER A 1204 45.61 -29.19 69.34
CA SER A 1204 45.74 -28.16 68.31
C SER A 1204 45.76 -28.80 66.92
N VAL A 1205 44.76 -28.50 66.10
CA VAL A 1205 44.64 -28.89 64.69
C VAL A 1205 45.09 -27.77 63.74
N PHE A 1206 45.19 -26.54 64.24
CA PHE A 1206 45.87 -25.41 63.61
C PHE A 1206 46.67 -24.65 64.67
N SER A 1207 47.79 -24.05 64.28
CA SER A 1207 48.54 -23.08 65.09
C SER A 1207 49.31 -22.13 64.18
N SER A 1208 49.32 -20.84 64.51
CA SER A 1208 50.11 -19.80 63.84
C SER A 1208 50.49 -18.73 64.86
N THR A 1209 51.68 -18.15 64.74
CA THR A 1209 52.14 -17.04 65.58
C THR A 1209 52.68 -15.92 64.69
N GLN A 1210 52.26 -14.69 64.95
CA GLN A 1210 52.64 -13.50 64.19
C GLN A 1210 52.69 -12.26 65.09
N GLN A 1211 53.36 -11.20 64.64
CA GLN A 1211 53.26 -9.90 65.29
C GLN A 1211 51.96 -9.22 64.86
N LEU A 1212 51.19 -8.77 65.85
CA LEU A 1212 49.89 -8.14 65.68
C LEU A 1212 50.06 -6.63 65.94
N PRO A 1213 49.86 -5.76 64.92
CA PRO A 1213 49.94 -4.31 65.12
C PRO A 1213 48.74 -3.79 65.92
N GLN A 1214 48.90 -2.62 66.56
CA GLN A 1214 47.79 -1.91 67.19
C GLN A 1214 46.75 -1.49 66.15
N GLY A 1215 45.47 -1.75 66.42
CA GLY A 1215 44.34 -1.42 65.55
C GLY A 1215 43.52 -2.64 65.12
N PRO A 1216 42.62 -2.48 64.14
CA PRO A 1216 41.83 -3.59 63.60
C PRO A 1216 42.73 -4.63 62.92
N PHE A 1217 42.50 -5.90 63.26
CA PHE A 1217 43.17 -7.05 62.69
C PHE A 1217 42.15 -8.03 62.11
N ASN A 1218 42.49 -8.64 60.98
CA ASN A 1218 41.68 -9.65 60.31
C ASN A 1218 42.60 -10.69 59.68
N THR A 1219 42.26 -11.97 59.83
CA THR A 1219 42.99 -13.09 59.23
C THR A 1219 42.02 -14.20 58.83
N ILE A 1220 42.43 -15.01 57.86
CA ILE A 1220 41.65 -16.12 57.33
C ILE A 1220 42.38 -17.41 57.62
N VAL A 1221 41.72 -18.35 58.29
CA VAL A 1221 42.22 -19.72 58.50
C VAL A 1221 41.47 -20.65 57.56
N ASN A 1222 42.21 -21.39 56.74
CA ASN A 1222 41.65 -22.46 55.92
C ASN A 1222 41.27 -23.65 56.83
N VAL A 1223 39.98 -23.98 56.86
CA VAL A 1223 39.41 -25.09 57.64
C VAL A 1223 38.89 -26.23 56.76
N ALA A 1224 39.04 -26.14 55.43
CA ALA A 1224 38.55 -27.15 54.47
C ALA A 1224 39.10 -28.57 54.71
N ASN A 1225 40.27 -28.69 55.37
CA ASN A 1225 40.89 -29.96 55.72
C ASN A 1225 40.48 -30.50 57.10
N LEU A 1226 39.74 -29.73 57.91
CA LEU A 1226 39.19 -30.22 59.18
C LEU A 1226 37.93 -31.06 58.91
N PRO A 1227 37.72 -32.19 59.61
CA PRO A 1227 36.43 -32.89 59.60
C PRO A 1227 35.26 -32.04 60.11
N ASP A 1228 34.03 -32.50 59.86
CA ASP A 1228 32.85 -31.90 60.45
C ASP A 1228 32.86 -32.10 61.98
N GLY A 1229 32.59 -31.04 62.74
CA GLY A 1229 32.62 -31.09 64.20
C GLY A 1229 32.75 -29.75 64.90
N VAL A 1230 32.76 -29.81 66.23
CA VAL A 1230 32.96 -28.64 67.09
C VAL A 1230 34.44 -28.47 67.40
N TYR A 1231 34.93 -27.25 67.20
CA TYR A 1231 36.29 -26.84 67.49
C TYR A 1231 36.29 -25.58 68.37
N PHE A 1232 37.44 -25.26 68.94
CA PHE A 1232 37.64 -24.07 69.75
C PHE A 1232 38.78 -23.26 69.13
N LEU A 1233 38.47 -22.08 68.61
CA LEU A 1233 39.47 -21.07 68.30
C LEU A 1233 40.03 -20.53 69.61
N GLN A 1234 41.35 -20.50 69.76
CA GLN A 1234 42.05 -19.90 70.87
C GLN A 1234 43.03 -18.85 70.33
N LEU A 1235 42.90 -17.61 70.80
CA LEU A 1235 43.80 -16.49 70.50
C LEU A 1235 44.52 -16.11 71.80
N LYS A 1236 45.85 -16.20 71.83
CA LYS A 1236 46.68 -15.62 72.90
C LYS A 1236 47.31 -14.33 72.37
N ILE A 1237 47.05 -13.21 73.05
CA ILE A 1237 47.61 -11.89 72.79
C ILE A 1237 48.13 -11.38 74.12
N ASP A 1238 49.44 -11.15 74.22
CA ASP A 1238 50.09 -10.94 75.52
C ASP A 1238 49.73 -12.10 76.48
N ASP A 1239 49.53 -11.87 77.78
CA ASP A 1239 49.06 -12.89 78.73
C ASP A 1239 47.57 -13.24 78.62
N LYS A 1240 46.77 -12.51 77.83
CA LYS A 1240 45.33 -12.78 77.67
C LYS A 1240 45.06 -13.87 76.64
N THR A 1241 44.16 -14.78 77.00
CA THR A 1241 43.67 -15.85 76.12
C THR A 1241 42.17 -15.71 75.89
N TYR A 1242 41.76 -15.57 74.63
CA TYR A 1242 40.38 -15.55 74.19
C TYR A 1242 40.05 -16.90 73.56
N VAL A 1243 38.92 -17.51 73.93
CA VAL A 1243 38.46 -18.78 73.36
C VAL A 1243 37.07 -18.59 72.78
N ARG A 1244 36.86 -19.00 71.53
CA ARG A 1244 35.55 -18.98 70.87
C ARG A 1244 35.24 -20.35 70.30
N ARG A 1245 34.08 -20.92 70.66
CA ARG A 1245 33.56 -22.13 70.02
C ARG A 1245 33.25 -21.81 68.56
N ILE A 1246 33.74 -22.66 67.67
CA ILE A 1246 33.42 -22.68 66.25
C ILE A 1246 32.87 -24.06 65.89
N THR A 1247 32.28 -24.19 64.71
CA THR A 1247 31.82 -25.48 64.17
C THR A 1247 32.24 -25.54 62.71
N VAL A 1248 32.74 -26.69 62.26
CA VAL A 1248 33.02 -26.96 60.85
C VAL A 1248 31.94 -27.91 60.33
N LEU A 1249 31.33 -27.57 59.20
CA LEU A 1249 30.32 -28.36 58.49
C LEU A 1249 30.49 -28.15 56.99
N LYS A 1250 30.65 -29.23 56.23
CA LYS A 1250 30.89 -29.22 54.77
C LYS A 1250 29.63 -29.36 53.93
#